data_AF-A0A6P0RDX0-F1
#
_entry.id   AF-A0A6P0RDX0-F1
#
_cell.length_a   1.000
_cell.length_b   1.000
_cell.length_c   1.000
_cell.angle_alpha   90.00
_cell.angle_beta   90.00
_cell.angle_gamma   90.00
#
_symmetry.space_group_name_H-M   'P 1'
#
loop_
_entity.id
_entity.type
_entity.pdbx_description
1 polymer ?
#
loop_
_entity_poly.entity_id
_entity_poly.type
_entity_poly.pdbx_seq_one_letter_code
_entity_poly.pdbx_strand_id
1 'polypeptide(L)'
;MLAALDDSDPNVRREVVKKIAKYDLKFSEIPLERVKQIGTFLKDENSKIREAAAKAVGNMGSKATELIPQLLELLRDEDFDVRYAAAMAVGNMGSKATELIPQLLELLGDENSKIREAAAKAVGNMGSKATELIPQLLELLRDEDFDVRYAAAMAMGNMGSKATELIPQLLELLRDKDWRVREAAATAIGNIGLEAKELIPWLRQLLRDEDWGVRSAAAIAIGNMGSEATELIPQLQQLLRDENSNVRSAAATAIGNMGSEAIELIPQLLQLFRDEDSLVRSAAVTAVGNLGSEATELIPKLQELLRDEDSLVRSTKDENSNVPYAAAIAISQIMLGDKESIPQWRQLFSDENSNVRYAAAIAVGNIGSEATKELIYKLVRSLKDEDLDVRYAAAKALGEMGSEAKELMFWLRPLLSDKDSNVRKAATRAAGEMGLEAQELIPKLLQLLSDDDSNVRKAAIMAVGNIEKEQLNIQQILQILNAAHRDGNTEATVRFLAYLFSGGESNTIILIKWLGSPEQYPYEDKYTNERSVSREEGKKVLELFAKIWEPSQSLEHLRLELKGQINIVVKNVDWQPEDITLLKTHDQNLDNENIKVKIAALQGTQWFYSSLISHLSRFSLLYLVLVCLFPFTLGLNFIIQVLKEFIKIYAEKGNNINLNIKVNSPMNDYQLKYDQRNSQNSFVDTAQSGSKQEFNPSMNQDNYTFLKEIIKIFAKNEKSNNTNIVEVNSNPTNRPMNDYQSKYDQRNSQNSFVDTAQSGSKQEFNPSMIHNNYTLEQKQTLAEAAEEIQQLLKQLESNNPAATDEEKVAFVSASIPPSNRQRFVGALQAGGKELFKGLLDNLYVNVGVAIVEGWQNPK
;
A
#
# COMPACT_ATOMS: atom_id res chain seq x y z
N MET A 1 17.70 1.22 -19.57
CA MET A 1 17.83 2.69 -19.53
C MET A 1 18.08 3.21 -18.12
N LEU A 2 17.18 3.00 -17.14
CA LEU A 2 17.34 3.52 -15.77
C LEU A 2 18.66 3.14 -15.07
N ALA A 3 19.22 1.95 -15.34
CA ALA A 3 20.53 1.55 -14.81
C ALA A 3 21.68 2.48 -15.23
N ALA A 4 21.58 3.18 -16.36
CA ALA A 4 22.59 4.14 -16.81
C ALA A 4 22.52 5.50 -16.07
N LEU A 5 21.61 5.64 -15.09
CA LEU A 5 21.71 6.71 -14.08
C LEU A 5 22.85 6.45 -13.08
N ASP A 6 23.33 5.20 -12.97
CA ASP A 6 24.51 4.84 -12.14
C ASP A 6 25.83 4.91 -12.92
N ASP A 7 25.80 5.33 -14.19
CA ASP A 7 27.02 5.43 -15.00
C ASP A 7 27.99 6.45 -14.39
N SER A 8 29.28 6.12 -14.38
CA SER A 8 30.34 7.00 -13.92
C SER A 8 30.42 8.33 -14.69
N ASP A 9 30.09 8.34 -15.98
CA ASP A 9 30.15 9.55 -16.81
C ASP A 9 28.92 10.46 -16.59
N PRO A 10 29.09 11.70 -16.09
CA PRO A 10 27.98 12.64 -15.92
C PRO A 10 27.24 12.94 -17.22
N ASN A 11 27.90 12.88 -18.39
CA ASN A 11 27.26 13.12 -19.67
C ASN A 11 26.32 11.97 -20.07
N VAL A 12 26.69 10.72 -19.77
CA VAL A 12 25.80 9.57 -19.96
C VAL A 12 24.56 9.72 -19.07
N ARG A 13 24.73 10.06 -17.79
CA ARG A 13 23.58 10.29 -16.89
C ARG A 13 22.68 11.44 -17.37
N ARG A 14 23.26 12.57 -17.81
CA ARG A 14 22.57 13.73 -18.39
C ARG A 14 21.74 13.35 -19.63
N GLU A 15 22.31 12.57 -20.56
CA GLU A 15 21.60 12.09 -21.75
C GLU A 15 20.49 11.08 -21.41
N VAL A 16 20.65 10.29 -20.35
CA VAL A 16 19.58 9.40 -19.85
C VAL A 16 18.39 10.23 -19.32
N VAL A 17 18.62 11.31 -18.58
CA VAL A 17 17.54 12.20 -18.10
C VAL A 17 16.78 12.84 -19.27
N LYS A 18 17.48 13.36 -20.29
CA LYS A 18 16.84 13.87 -21.52
C LYS A 18 15.97 12.83 -22.22
N LYS A 19 16.41 11.57 -22.27
CA LYS A 19 15.61 10.47 -22.85
C LYS A 19 14.40 10.14 -21.99
N ILE A 20 14.53 10.09 -20.66
CA ILE A 20 13.39 9.88 -19.74
C ILE A 20 12.34 10.98 -19.90
N ALA A 21 12.75 12.23 -20.11
CA ALA A 21 11.84 13.35 -20.34
C ALA A 21 11.09 13.27 -21.69
N LYS A 22 11.72 12.67 -22.71
CA LYS A 22 11.21 12.59 -24.08
C LYS A 22 10.33 11.37 -24.35
N TYR A 23 10.57 10.25 -23.66
CA TYR A 23 9.81 9.02 -23.85
C TYR A 23 8.73 8.88 -22.76
N ASP A 24 7.51 8.61 -23.20
CA ASP A 24 6.42 8.20 -22.32
C ASP A 24 6.68 6.78 -21.80
N LEU A 25 7.46 6.71 -20.71
CA LEU A 25 7.72 5.48 -19.99
C LEU A 25 6.49 5.13 -19.15
N LYS A 26 6.29 3.85 -18.84
CA LYS A 26 5.35 3.48 -17.77
C LYS A 26 5.93 3.89 -16.41
N PHE A 27 5.72 5.16 -16.02
CA PHE A 27 6.19 5.73 -14.74
C PHE A 27 5.58 5.01 -13.52
N SER A 28 4.56 4.18 -13.72
CA SER A 28 4.08 3.15 -12.78
C SER A 28 5.18 2.22 -12.27
N GLU A 29 6.24 1.97 -13.04
CA GLU A 29 7.27 0.95 -12.76
C GLU A 29 8.61 1.52 -12.25
N ILE A 30 8.79 2.85 -12.18
CA ILE A 30 10.05 3.45 -11.72
C ILE A 30 10.18 3.35 -10.18
N PRO A 31 11.26 2.72 -9.64
CA PRO A 31 11.50 2.68 -8.20
C PRO A 31 11.78 4.06 -7.61
N LEU A 32 11.38 4.30 -6.36
CA LEU A 32 11.55 5.61 -5.70
C LEU A 32 13.00 6.11 -5.72
N GLU A 33 13.98 5.23 -5.51
CA GLU A 33 15.39 5.61 -5.52
C GLU A 33 15.83 6.18 -6.88
N ARG A 34 15.23 5.71 -7.98
CA ARG A 34 15.47 6.28 -9.32
C ARG A 34 14.79 7.64 -9.48
N VAL A 35 13.62 7.86 -8.85
CA VAL A 35 12.97 9.18 -8.80
C VAL A 35 13.86 10.18 -8.06
N LYS A 36 14.36 9.83 -6.86
CA LYS A 36 15.31 10.66 -6.09
C LYS A 36 16.59 10.96 -6.87
N GLN A 37 17.14 9.96 -7.55
CA GLN A 37 18.31 10.10 -8.40
C GLN A 37 18.08 11.06 -9.58
N ILE A 38 16.93 10.98 -10.25
CA ILE A 38 16.53 11.95 -11.30
C ILE A 38 16.35 13.35 -10.69
N GLY A 39 15.81 13.45 -9.47
CA GLY A 39 15.69 14.69 -8.71
C GLY A 39 17.02 15.42 -8.46
N THR A 40 18.17 14.72 -8.46
CA THR A 40 19.48 15.38 -8.35
C THR A 40 19.82 16.28 -9.54
N PHE A 41 19.27 15.97 -10.73
CA PHE A 41 19.50 16.75 -11.95
C PHE A 41 18.66 18.03 -12.03
N LEU A 42 17.70 18.22 -11.10
CA LEU A 42 16.99 19.49 -10.95
C LEU A 42 17.97 20.62 -10.59
N LYS A 43 19.09 20.31 -9.93
CA LYS A 43 20.13 21.29 -9.55
C LYS A 43 21.37 21.27 -10.46
N ASP A 44 21.24 20.75 -11.68
CA ASP A 44 22.35 20.72 -12.65
C ASP A 44 22.70 22.15 -13.15
N GLU A 45 23.99 22.42 -13.37
CA GLU A 45 24.48 23.71 -13.89
C GLU A 45 23.85 24.08 -15.25
N ASN A 46 23.49 23.09 -16.06
CA ASN A 46 22.96 23.27 -17.40
C ASN A 46 21.43 23.33 -17.39
N SER A 47 20.84 24.46 -17.81
CA SER A 47 19.39 24.66 -17.80
C SER A 47 18.62 23.60 -18.59
N LYS A 48 19.14 23.13 -19.73
CA LYS A 48 18.53 22.04 -20.51
C LYS A 48 18.51 20.69 -19.79
N ILE A 49 19.35 20.51 -18.77
CA ILE A 49 19.31 19.34 -17.88
C ILE A 49 18.28 19.54 -16.77
N ARG A 50 18.20 20.75 -16.18
CA ARG A 50 17.15 21.10 -15.20
C ARG A 50 15.75 21.00 -15.81
N GLU A 51 15.56 21.54 -17.01
CA GLU A 51 14.35 21.43 -17.84
C GLU A 51 13.96 19.96 -18.08
N ALA A 52 14.90 19.14 -18.54
CA ALA A 52 14.67 17.72 -18.77
C ALA A 52 14.36 16.96 -17.47
N ALA A 53 15.03 17.29 -16.37
CA ALA A 53 14.76 16.70 -15.07
C ALA A 53 13.36 17.09 -14.57
N ALA A 54 12.96 18.35 -14.69
CA ALA A 54 11.63 18.84 -14.32
C ALA A 54 10.54 18.18 -15.19
N LYS A 55 10.74 18.05 -16.51
CA LYS A 55 9.84 17.30 -17.40
C LYS A 55 9.73 15.82 -17.01
N ALA A 56 10.85 15.16 -16.73
CA ALA A 56 10.85 13.77 -16.26
C ALA A 56 10.09 13.60 -14.93
N VAL A 57 10.27 14.52 -13.99
CA VAL A 57 9.54 14.59 -12.71
C VAL A 57 8.05 14.83 -12.93
N GLY A 58 7.69 15.74 -13.85
CA GLY A 58 6.31 16.00 -14.24
C GLY A 58 5.62 14.80 -14.88
N ASN A 59 6.32 14.02 -15.70
CA ASN A 59 5.77 12.79 -16.29
C ASN A 59 5.54 11.68 -15.23
N MET A 60 6.24 11.72 -14.10
CA MET A 60 5.97 10.84 -12.94
C MET A 60 4.77 11.32 -12.10
N GLY A 61 4.35 12.58 -12.26
CA GLY A 61 3.25 13.22 -11.57
C GLY A 61 3.27 12.98 -10.06
N SER A 62 2.13 12.55 -9.52
CA SER A 62 1.88 12.40 -8.07
C SER A 62 2.78 11.38 -7.33
N LYS A 63 3.69 10.69 -8.02
CA LYS A 63 4.74 9.83 -7.41
C LYS A 63 6.00 10.59 -6.99
N ALA A 64 6.28 11.72 -7.62
CA ALA A 64 7.52 12.47 -7.41
C ALA A 64 7.36 13.61 -6.39
N THR A 65 6.37 13.53 -5.50
CA THR A 65 6.09 14.54 -4.46
C THR A 65 7.23 14.71 -3.46
N GLU A 66 8.07 13.69 -3.27
CA GLU A 66 9.32 13.80 -2.49
C GLU A 66 10.33 14.79 -3.10
N LEU A 67 10.08 15.29 -4.32
CA LEU A 67 10.88 16.30 -5.01
C LEU A 67 10.25 17.72 -5.00
N ILE A 68 9.14 17.92 -4.29
CA ILE A 68 8.53 19.25 -4.06
C ILE A 68 9.57 20.27 -3.54
N PRO A 69 10.42 19.96 -2.54
CA PRO A 69 11.43 20.90 -2.05
C PRO A 69 12.45 21.34 -3.11
N GLN A 70 12.78 20.46 -4.06
CA GLN A 70 13.68 20.75 -5.17
C GLN A 70 12.99 21.60 -6.24
N LEU A 71 11.72 21.31 -6.55
CA LEU A 71 10.94 22.10 -7.52
C LEU A 71 10.73 23.56 -7.09
N LEU A 72 10.68 23.83 -5.78
CA LEU A 72 10.57 25.19 -5.23
C LEU A 72 11.60 26.16 -5.81
N GLU A 73 12.85 25.71 -5.98
CA GLU A 73 13.92 26.52 -6.57
C GLU A 73 13.72 26.72 -8.08
N LEU A 74 13.28 25.69 -8.81
CA LEU A 74 13.14 25.73 -10.28
C LEU A 74 11.94 26.57 -10.74
N LEU A 75 10.92 26.74 -9.90
CA LEU A 75 9.84 27.70 -10.15
C LEU A 75 10.35 29.14 -10.18
N ARG A 76 11.57 29.42 -9.71
CA ARG A 76 12.23 30.74 -9.78
C ARG A 76 13.52 30.72 -10.62
N ASP A 77 13.67 29.73 -11.51
CA ASP A 77 14.85 29.63 -12.37
C ASP A 77 14.97 30.83 -13.32
N GLU A 78 16.20 31.23 -13.64
CA GLU A 78 16.45 32.29 -14.63
C GLU A 78 15.98 31.88 -16.04
N ASP A 79 16.06 30.58 -16.36
CA ASP A 79 15.69 30.02 -17.65
C ASP A 79 14.17 29.74 -17.73
N PHE A 80 13.53 30.35 -18.73
CA PHE A 80 12.08 30.24 -18.94
C PHE A 80 11.64 28.79 -19.23
N ASP A 81 12.43 28.00 -19.98
CA ASP A 81 12.08 26.61 -20.30
C ASP A 81 12.10 25.75 -19.01
N VAL A 82 12.98 26.08 -18.06
CA VAL A 82 13.03 25.45 -16.74
C VAL A 82 11.85 25.83 -15.87
N ARG A 83 11.49 27.12 -15.78
CA ARG A 83 10.28 27.56 -15.04
C ARG A 83 9.02 26.93 -15.60
N TYR A 84 8.88 26.89 -16.92
CA TYR A 84 7.76 26.24 -17.61
C TYR A 84 7.68 24.75 -17.27
N ALA A 85 8.79 24.03 -17.38
CA ALA A 85 8.87 22.62 -17.04
C ALA A 85 8.53 22.35 -15.57
N ALA A 86 8.97 23.21 -14.65
CA ALA A 86 8.66 23.11 -13.23
C ALA A 86 7.17 23.34 -12.94
N ALA A 87 6.56 24.40 -13.50
CA ALA A 87 5.13 24.68 -13.34
C ALA A 87 4.26 23.52 -13.87
N MET A 88 4.57 23.00 -15.07
CA MET A 88 3.91 21.82 -15.62
C MET A 88 4.10 20.57 -14.75
N ALA A 89 5.28 20.38 -14.15
CA ALA A 89 5.54 19.26 -13.24
C ALA A 89 4.69 19.35 -11.96
N VAL A 90 4.56 20.55 -11.38
CA VAL A 90 3.66 20.82 -10.25
C VAL A 90 2.21 20.55 -10.64
N GLY A 91 1.78 20.97 -11.83
CA GLY A 91 0.45 20.67 -12.34
C GLY A 91 0.17 19.17 -12.50
N ASN A 92 1.16 18.37 -12.91
CA ASN A 92 1.01 16.92 -13.02
C ASN A 92 1.07 16.19 -11.65
N MET A 93 1.60 16.83 -10.61
CA MET A 93 1.44 16.36 -9.22
C MET A 93 0.04 16.68 -8.67
N GLY A 94 -0.63 17.70 -9.22
CA GLY A 94 -1.96 18.13 -8.86
C GLY A 94 -2.09 18.44 -7.38
N SER A 95 -3.20 18.02 -6.77
CA SER A 95 -3.56 18.33 -5.39
C SER A 95 -2.60 17.80 -4.29
N LYS A 96 -1.48 17.15 -4.64
CA LYS A 96 -0.40 16.79 -3.71
C LYS A 96 0.72 17.85 -3.60
N ALA A 97 0.79 18.82 -4.51
CA ALA A 97 1.84 19.84 -4.55
C ALA A 97 1.40 21.21 -3.99
N THR A 98 0.42 21.23 -3.08
CA THR A 98 -0.15 22.47 -2.51
C THR A 98 0.85 23.31 -1.72
N GLU A 99 1.95 22.72 -1.24
CA GLU A 99 3.07 23.44 -0.61
C GLU A 99 3.72 24.48 -1.55
N LEU A 100 3.53 24.34 -2.86
CA LEU A 100 4.09 25.24 -3.89
C LEU A 100 3.12 26.33 -4.35
N ILE A 101 1.95 26.47 -3.72
CA ILE A 101 1.00 27.55 -4.02
C ILE A 101 1.66 28.95 -3.92
N PRO A 102 2.51 29.26 -2.92
CA PRO A 102 3.19 30.57 -2.86
C PRO A 102 4.12 30.85 -4.04
N GLN A 103 4.67 29.82 -4.70
CA GLN A 103 5.49 29.98 -5.91
C GLN A 103 4.63 30.04 -7.17
N LEU A 104 3.51 29.31 -7.22
CA LEU A 104 2.53 29.47 -8.30
C LEU A 104 1.93 30.88 -8.31
N LEU A 105 1.69 31.47 -7.14
CA LEU A 105 1.26 32.87 -6.99
C LEU A 105 2.17 33.84 -7.75
N GLU A 106 3.49 33.66 -7.66
CA GLU A 106 4.47 34.48 -8.36
C GLU A 106 4.45 34.23 -9.88
N LEU A 107 4.32 32.96 -10.29
CA LEU A 107 4.31 32.58 -11.72
C LEU A 107 3.03 32.94 -12.47
N LEU A 108 1.89 33.10 -11.77
CA LEU A 108 0.68 33.70 -12.35
C LEU A 108 0.94 35.15 -12.81
N GLY A 109 1.94 35.83 -12.24
CA GLY A 109 2.37 37.18 -12.64
C GLY A 109 3.62 37.24 -13.54
N ASP A 110 4.11 36.12 -14.08
CA ASP A 110 5.33 36.09 -14.91
C ASP A 110 5.14 36.89 -16.22
N GLU A 111 6.18 37.57 -16.69
CA GLU A 111 6.16 38.36 -17.92
C GLU A 111 5.80 37.51 -19.17
N ASN A 112 6.15 36.22 -19.16
CA ASN A 112 5.92 35.29 -20.26
C ASN A 112 4.55 34.59 -20.16
N SER A 113 3.69 34.75 -21.18
CA SER A 113 2.34 34.19 -21.17
C SER A 113 2.30 32.67 -21.01
N LYS A 114 3.28 31.92 -21.55
CA LYS A 114 3.36 30.46 -21.38
C LYS A 114 3.63 30.04 -19.94
N ILE A 115 4.27 30.89 -19.15
CA ILE A 115 4.50 30.63 -17.72
C ILE A 115 3.20 30.89 -16.95
N ARG A 116 2.50 31.99 -17.23
CA ARG A 116 1.18 32.27 -16.64
C ARG A 116 0.16 31.18 -16.98
N GLU A 117 0.16 30.71 -18.23
CA GLU A 117 -0.65 29.58 -18.72
C GLU A 117 -0.32 28.28 -17.96
N ALA A 118 0.96 27.91 -17.84
CA ALA A 118 1.40 26.72 -17.12
C ALA A 118 1.08 26.79 -15.63
N ALA A 119 1.23 27.96 -15.01
CA ALA A 119 0.84 28.21 -13.62
C ALA A 119 -0.67 28.06 -13.43
N ALA A 120 -1.50 28.70 -14.27
CA ALA A 120 -2.95 28.57 -14.23
C ALA A 120 -3.42 27.11 -14.42
N LYS A 121 -2.82 26.37 -15.36
CA LYS A 121 -3.04 24.92 -15.53
C LYS A 121 -2.66 24.13 -14.28
N ALA A 122 -1.54 24.46 -13.62
CA ALA A 122 -1.12 23.80 -12.39
C ALA A 122 -2.10 24.04 -11.24
N VAL A 123 -2.59 25.27 -11.09
CA VAL A 123 -3.64 25.66 -10.14
C VAL A 123 -4.93 24.89 -10.42
N GLY A 124 -5.34 24.80 -11.69
CA GLY A 124 -6.49 24.01 -12.11
C GLY A 124 -6.38 22.53 -11.77
N ASN A 125 -5.19 21.93 -11.89
CA ASN A 125 -4.97 20.52 -11.53
C ASN A 125 -4.86 20.28 -10.02
N MET A 126 -4.61 21.33 -9.21
CA MET A 126 -4.82 21.27 -7.76
C MET A 126 -6.31 21.33 -7.39
N GLY A 127 -7.13 21.90 -8.27
CA GLY A 127 -8.57 22.05 -8.11
C GLY A 127 -8.93 22.78 -6.83
N SER A 128 -9.95 22.27 -6.12
CA SER A 128 -10.53 22.90 -4.93
C SER A 128 -9.61 23.04 -3.70
N LYS A 129 -8.31 22.72 -3.82
CA LYS A 129 -7.27 23.02 -2.80
C LYS A 129 -6.50 24.31 -3.05
N ALA A 130 -6.51 24.87 -4.27
CA ALA A 130 -5.77 26.09 -4.61
C ALA A 130 -6.66 27.35 -4.65
N THR A 131 -7.75 27.35 -3.87
CA THR A 131 -8.74 28.44 -3.84
C THR A 131 -8.18 29.77 -3.34
N GLU A 132 -7.05 29.78 -2.63
CA GLU A 132 -6.38 31.03 -2.23
C GLU A 132 -5.79 31.83 -3.41
N LEU A 133 -5.67 31.21 -4.60
CA LEU A 133 -5.24 31.87 -5.85
C LEU A 133 -6.40 32.39 -6.71
N ILE A 134 -7.65 32.31 -6.23
CA ILE A 134 -8.84 32.88 -6.86
C ILE A 134 -8.65 34.36 -7.28
N PRO A 135 -8.05 35.25 -6.44
CA PRO A 135 -7.85 36.64 -6.83
C PRO A 135 -6.91 36.83 -8.03
N GLN A 136 -5.89 35.99 -8.19
CA GLN A 136 -4.93 36.08 -9.31
C GLN A 136 -5.46 35.39 -10.56
N LEU A 137 -6.23 34.31 -10.42
CA LEU A 137 -6.98 33.77 -11.56
C LEU A 137 -7.94 34.82 -12.14
N LEU A 138 -8.61 35.62 -11.31
CA LEU A 138 -9.49 36.72 -11.75
C LEU A 138 -8.77 37.74 -12.65
N GLU A 139 -7.50 38.05 -12.37
CA GLU A 139 -6.67 38.92 -13.21
C GLU A 139 -6.37 38.24 -14.56
N LEU A 140 -6.02 36.95 -14.55
CA LEU A 140 -5.72 36.17 -15.75
C LEU A 140 -6.93 35.89 -16.66
N LEU A 141 -8.16 35.98 -16.17
CA LEU A 141 -9.36 35.98 -17.03
C LEU A 141 -9.40 37.19 -17.97
N ARG A 142 -8.57 38.21 -17.75
CA ARG A 142 -8.47 39.41 -18.60
C ARG A 142 -7.10 39.56 -19.28
N ASP A 143 -6.29 38.49 -19.29
CA ASP A 143 -5.00 38.47 -19.97
C ASP A 143 -5.13 38.76 -21.48
N GLU A 144 -4.11 39.35 -22.08
CA GLU A 144 -4.09 39.59 -23.53
C GLU A 144 -4.01 38.28 -24.34
N ASP A 145 -3.31 37.28 -23.79
CA ASP A 145 -3.11 35.97 -24.40
C ASP A 145 -4.33 35.06 -24.15
N PHE A 146 -4.84 34.46 -25.21
CA PHE A 146 -6.03 33.61 -25.12
C PHE A 146 -5.71 32.25 -24.47
N ASP A 147 -4.49 31.73 -24.58
CA ASP A 147 -4.09 30.47 -23.93
C ASP A 147 -4.10 30.65 -22.40
N VAL A 148 -3.73 31.84 -21.91
CA VAL A 148 -3.80 32.22 -20.49
C VAL A 148 -5.25 32.36 -20.02
N ARG A 149 -6.11 33.10 -20.75
CA ARG A 149 -7.54 33.22 -20.41
C ARG A 149 -8.24 31.85 -20.39
N TYR A 150 -7.94 31.00 -21.38
CA TYR A 150 -8.40 29.61 -21.44
C TYR A 150 -7.98 28.81 -20.19
N ALA A 151 -6.69 28.85 -19.85
CA ALA A 151 -6.15 28.14 -18.70
C ALA A 151 -6.78 28.60 -17.37
N ALA A 152 -7.00 29.92 -17.21
CA ALA A 152 -7.66 30.49 -16.03
C ALA A 152 -9.13 30.04 -15.92
N ALA A 153 -9.90 30.08 -17.01
CA ALA A 153 -11.29 29.60 -17.03
C ALA A 153 -11.39 28.10 -16.68
N MET A 154 -10.54 27.25 -17.29
CA MET A 154 -10.48 25.83 -16.97
C MET A 154 -10.06 25.57 -15.51
N ALA A 155 -9.14 26.38 -14.96
CA ALA A 155 -8.72 26.26 -13.57
C ALA A 155 -9.87 26.50 -12.60
N MET A 156 -10.72 27.49 -12.88
CA MET A 156 -11.94 27.74 -12.10
C MET A 156 -12.95 26.60 -12.20
N GLY A 157 -13.17 26.07 -13.42
CA GLY A 157 -14.03 24.91 -13.61
C GLY A 157 -13.59 23.72 -12.76
N ASN A 158 -12.28 23.47 -12.68
CA ASN A 158 -11.72 22.39 -11.86
C ASN A 158 -11.75 22.65 -10.34
N MET A 159 -12.01 23.90 -9.90
CA MET A 159 -12.33 24.20 -8.50
C MET A 159 -13.79 23.91 -8.14
N GLY A 160 -14.67 23.78 -9.14
CA GLY A 160 -16.11 23.54 -8.98
C GLY A 160 -16.81 24.65 -8.21
N SER A 161 -17.81 24.31 -7.39
CA SER A 161 -18.61 25.26 -6.60
C SER A 161 -17.82 26.14 -5.61
N LYS A 162 -16.53 25.87 -5.38
CA LYS A 162 -15.65 26.79 -4.62
C LYS A 162 -15.21 28.04 -5.41
N ALA A 163 -15.40 28.08 -6.72
CA ALA A 163 -15.08 29.24 -7.58
C ALA A 163 -16.30 30.14 -7.85
N THR A 164 -17.35 30.06 -7.04
CA THR A 164 -18.62 30.80 -7.20
C THR A 164 -18.46 32.32 -7.17
N GLU A 165 -17.48 32.84 -6.43
CA GLU A 165 -17.15 34.28 -6.40
C GLU A 165 -16.72 34.84 -7.77
N LEU A 166 -16.35 33.96 -8.72
CA LEU A 166 -15.84 34.31 -10.05
C LEU A 166 -16.87 34.14 -11.19
N ILE A 167 -18.11 33.76 -10.86
CA ILE A 167 -19.23 33.68 -11.82
C ILE A 167 -19.40 34.98 -12.65
N PRO A 168 -19.30 36.20 -12.07
CA PRO A 168 -19.43 37.44 -12.83
C PRO A 168 -18.37 37.63 -13.92
N GLN A 169 -17.19 37.02 -13.80
CA GLN A 169 -16.11 37.13 -14.78
C GLN A 169 -16.20 36.06 -15.86
N LEU A 170 -16.76 34.88 -15.57
CA LEU A 170 -17.09 33.89 -16.60
C LEU A 170 -18.04 34.48 -17.65
N LEU A 171 -18.98 35.33 -17.23
CA LEU A 171 -19.87 36.06 -18.13
C LEU A 171 -19.12 36.93 -19.18
N GLU A 172 -17.99 37.53 -18.82
CA GLU A 172 -17.16 38.27 -19.78
C GLU A 172 -16.56 37.31 -20.82
N LEU A 173 -16.11 36.12 -20.38
CA LEU A 173 -15.48 35.11 -21.23
C LEU A 173 -16.43 34.34 -22.14
N LEU A 174 -17.72 34.21 -21.81
CA LEU A 174 -18.73 33.68 -22.74
C LEU A 174 -18.86 34.52 -24.03
N ARG A 175 -18.24 35.70 -24.08
CA ARG A 175 -18.23 36.62 -25.21
C ARG A 175 -16.82 36.85 -25.78
N ASP A 176 -15.85 36.02 -25.41
CA ASP A 176 -14.48 36.15 -25.89
C ASP A 176 -14.39 35.99 -27.42
N LYS A 177 -13.43 36.68 -28.01
CA LYS A 177 -13.11 36.60 -29.45
C LYS A 177 -12.64 35.19 -29.85
N ASP A 178 -11.98 34.45 -28.95
CA ASP A 178 -11.49 33.10 -29.20
C ASP A 178 -12.51 32.05 -28.74
N TRP A 179 -12.89 31.14 -29.64
CA TRP A 179 -13.88 30.11 -29.37
C TRP A 179 -13.45 29.16 -28.24
N ARG A 180 -12.15 28.88 -28.07
CA ARG A 180 -11.65 28.02 -27.00
C ARG A 180 -11.90 28.63 -25.62
N VAL A 181 -11.79 29.97 -25.53
CA VAL A 181 -12.07 30.69 -24.27
C VAL A 181 -13.57 30.67 -23.96
N ARG A 182 -14.45 30.79 -24.99
CA ARG A 182 -15.90 30.62 -24.82
C ARG A 182 -16.28 29.21 -24.39
N GLU A 183 -15.67 28.18 -24.99
CA GLU A 183 -15.82 26.77 -24.65
C GLU A 183 -15.38 26.49 -23.21
N ALA A 184 -14.20 26.98 -22.81
CA ALA A 184 -13.68 26.84 -21.45
C ALA A 184 -14.57 27.55 -20.42
N ALA A 185 -15.11 28.72 -20.74
CA ALA A 185 -16.05 29.43 -19.88
C ALA A 185 -17.37 28.66 -19.72
N ALA A 186 -17.95 28.13 -20.80
CA ALA A 186 -19.14 27.28 -20.73
C ALA A 186 -18.89 26.00 -19.91
N THR A 187 -17.74 25.34 -20.14
CA THR A 187 -17.30 24.16 -19.38
C THR A 187 -17.13 24.47 -17.89
N ALA A 188 -16.52 25.62 -17.55
CA ALA A 188 -16.34 26.05 -16.17
C ALA A 188 -17.69 26.29 -15.47
N ILE A 189 -18.66 26.91 -16.15
CA ILE A 189 -20.03 27.08 -15.66
C ILE A 189 -20.69 25.71 -15.39
N GLY A 190 -20.55 24.77 -16.33
CA GLY A 190 -21.07 23.41 -16.16
C GLY A 190 -20.44 22.65 -14.99
N ASN A 191 -19.17 22.88 -14.69
CA ASN A 191 -18.47 22.26 -13.56
C ASN A 191 -18.72 22.97 -12.21
N ILE A 192 -19.06 24.27 -12.23
CA ILE A 192 -19.57 24.99 -11.04
C ILE A 192 -20.97 24.50 -10.70
N GLY A 193 -21.82 24.25 -11.70
CA GLY A 193 -23.14 23.64 -11.54
C GLY A 193 -24.25 24.65 -11.22
N LEU A 194 -25.17 24.27 -10.33
CA LEU A 194 -26.40 25.01 -10.01
C LEU A 194 -26.14 26.43 -9.48
N GLU A 195 -25.01 26.65 -8.82
CA GLU A 195 -24.61 27.94 -8.30
C GLU A 195 -24.40 28.98 -9.42
N ALA A 196 -24.10 28.55 -10.66
CA ALA A 196 -23.94 29.41 -11.82
C ALA A 196 -25.24 29.59 -12.65
N LYS A 197 -26.41 29.20 -12.13
CA LYS A 197 -27.69 29.24 -12.87
C LYS A 197 -28.13 30.63 -13.36
N GLU A 198 -27.62 31.71 -12.77
CA GLU A 198 -27.83 33.07 -13.31
C GLU A 198 -27.26 33.27 -14.72
N LEU A 199 -26.38 32.37 -15.17
CA LEU A 199 -25.78 32.39 -16.51
C LEU A 199 -26.56 31.59 -17.57
N ILE A 200 -27.68 30.94 -17.23
CA ILE A 200 -28.57 30.22 -18.17
C ILE A 200 -28.96 31.08 -19.40
N PRO A 201 -29.31 32.38 -19.29
CA PRO A 201 -29.63 33.24 -20.45
C PRO A 201 -28.44 33.47 -21.41
N TRP A 202 -27.22 33.22 -20.96
CA TRP A 202 -25.99 33.33 -21.74
C TRP A 202 -25.59 31.99 -22.36
N LEU A 203 -25.74 30.88 -21.63
CA LEU A 203 -25.63 29.53 -22.20
C LEU A 203 -26.62 29.35 -23.37
N ARG A 204 -27.85 29.87 -23.25
CA ARG A 204 -28.84 29.94 -24.34
C ARG A 204 -28.31 30.60 -25.63
N GLN A 205 -27.40 31.57 -25.53
CA GLN A 205 -26.78 32.22 -26.69
C GLN A 205 -25.69 31.32 -27.29
N LEU A 206 -24.88 30.67 -26.45
CA LEU A 206 -23.82 29.75 -26.87
C LEU A 206 -24.32 28.46 -27.52
N LEU A 207 -25.58 28.03 -27.27
CA LEU A 207 -26.23 26.99 -28.08
C LEU A 207 -26.39 27.36 -29.57
N ARG A 208 -26.05 28.58 -29.96
CA ARG A 208 -26.06 29.07 -31.36
C ARG A 208 -24.70 29.63 -31.78
N ASP A 209 -23.63 29.29 -31.06
CA ASP A 209 -22.28 29.68 -31.42
C ASP A 209 -21.87 29.07 -32.77
N GLU A 210 -20.98 29.75 -33.50
CA GLU A 210 -20.43 29.27 -34.76
C GLU A 210 -19.60 28.00 -34.56
N ASP A 211 -18.90 27.90 -33.44
CA ASP A 211 -18.06 26.75 -33.12
C ASP A 211 -18.84 25.62 -32.42
N TRP A 212 -18.63 24.39 -32.87
CA TRP A 212 -19.34 23.22 -32.38
C TRP A 212 -18.89 22.80 -30.97
N GLY A 213 -17.63 23.06 -30.58
CA GLY A 213 -17.12 22.81 -29.24
C GLY A 213 -17.83 23.70 -28.23
N VAL A 214 -17.99 24.99 -28.57
CA VAL A 214 -18.76 25.95 -27.76
C VAL A 214 -20.23 25.54 -27.62
N ARG A 215 -20.89 25.13 -28.71
CA ARG A 215 -22.28 24.61 -28.65
C ARG A 215 -22.40 23.36 -27.76
N SER A 216 -21.46 22.44 -27.89
CA SER A 216 -21.39 21.21 -27.10
C SER A 216 -21.20 21.49 -25.60
N ALA A 217 -20.21 22.31 -25.26
CA ALA A 217 -19.93 22.71 -23.87
C ALA A 217 -21.11 23.45 -23.23
N ALA A 218 -21.81 24.31 -23.98
CA ALA A 218 -23.02 24.96 -23.50
C ALA A 218 -24.17 23.97 -23.25
N ALA A 219 -24.35 22.96 -24.11
CA ALA A 219 -25.36 21.91 -23.90
C ALA A 219 -25.05 21.05 -22.65
N ILE A 220 -23.79 20.61 -22.47
CA ILE A 220 -23.37 19.89 -21.26
C ILE A 220 -23.55 20.75 -20.00
N ALA A 221 -23.18 22.03 -20.03
CA ALA A 221 -23.34 22.92 -18.88
C ALA A 221 -24.82 23.07 -18.46
N ILE A 222 -25.74 23.12 -19.43
CA ILE A 222 -27.18 23.11 -19.21
C ILE A 222 -27.65 21.78 -18.63
N GLY A 223 -27.13 20.64 -19.14
CA GLY A 223 -27.40 19.31 -18.59
C GLY A 223 -26.99 19.18 -17.12
N ASN A 224 -25.83 19.72 -16.75
CA ASN A 224 -25.33 19.73 -15.37
C ASN A 224 -26.17 20.61 -14.42
N MET A 225 -26.97 21.54 -14.96
CA MET A 225 -27.96 22.31 -14.19
C MET A 225 -29.31 21.59 -14.05
N GLY A 226 -29.52 20.50 -14.78
CA GLY A 226 -30.72 19.66 -14.68
C GLY A 226 -32.03 20.44 -14.83
N SER A 227 -32.98 20.17 -13.93
CA SER A 227 -34.34 20.70 -13.99
C SER A 227 -34.45 22.23 -13.89
N GLU A 228 -33.45 22.92 -13.32
CA GLU A 228 -33.40 24.39 -13.24
C GLU A 228 -33.18 25.06 -14.61
N ALA A 229 -32.71 24.33 -15.63
CA ALA A 229 -32.49 24.84 -16.98
C ALA A 229 -33.53 24.37 -18.02
N THR A 230 -34.66 23.81 -17.57
CA THR A 230 -35.75 23.26 -18.41
C THR A 230 -36.36 24.26 -19.40
N GLU A 231 -36.26 25.58 -19.15
CA GLU A 231 -36.65 26.59 -20.13
C GLU A 231 -35.83 26.57 -21.44
N LEU A 232 -34.74 25.78 -21.50
CA LEU A 232 -33.90 25.59 -22.69
C LEU A 232 -34.18 24.29 -23.45
N ILE A 233 -35.16 23.49 -23.03
CA ILE A 233 -35.64 22.28 -23.75
C ILE A 233 -35.87 22.53 -25.25
N PRO A 234 -36.53 23.62 -25.70
CA PRO A 234 -36.73 23.90 -27.14
C PRO A 234 -35.43 24.14 -27.92
N GLN A 235 -34.37 24.59 -27.25
CA GLN A 235 -33.05 24.84 -27.85
C GLN A 235 -32.24 23.54 -27.89
N LEU A 236 -32.29 22.72 -26.83
CA LEU A 236 -31.70 21.37 -26.85
C LEU A 236 -32.35 20.50 -27.94
N GLN A 237 -33.67 20.58 -28.10
CA GLN A 237 -34.41 19.93 -29.19
C GLN A 237 -33.90 20.32 -30.59
N GLN A 238 -33.43 21.56 -30.78
CA GLN A 238 -32.80 22.00 -32.03
C GLN A 238 -31.42 21.37 -32.21
N LEU A 239 -30.62 21.29 -31.14
CA LEU A 239 -29.28 20.69 -31.17
C LEU A 239 -29.27 19.17 -31.36
N LEU A 240 -30.36 18.46 -31.09
CA LEU A 240 -30.52 17.06 -31.54
C LEU A 240 -30.46 16.90 -33.07
N ARG A 241 -30.44 18.00 -33.83
CA ARG A 241 -30.29 18.02 -35.29
C ARG A 241 -29.07 18.82 -35.76
N ASP A 242 -28.12 19.07 -34.86
CA ASP A 242 -26.86 19.75 -35.20
C ASP A 242 -26.05 18.92 -36.22
N GLU A 243 -25.30 19.60 -37.09
CA GLU A 243 -24.41 18.95 -38.05
C GLU A 243 -23.31 18.12 -37.38
N ASN A 244 -22.86 18.54 -36.20
CA ASN A 244 -21.77 17.90 -35.46
C ASN A 244 -22.31 16.84 -34.48
N SER A 245 -21.78 15.62 -34.55
CA SER A 245 -22.24 14.51 -33.70
C SER A 245 -21.95 14.72 -32.21
N ASN A 246 -20.86 15.40 -31.84
CA ASN A 246 -20.59 15.73 -30.43
C ASN A 246 -21.69 16.65 -29.86
N VAL A 247 -22.17 17.62 -30.65
CA VAL A 247 -23.26 18.52 -30.25
C VAL A 247 -24.59 17.77 -30.12
N ARG A 248 -24.91 16.86 -31.06
CA ARG A 248 -26.10 15.99 -30.96
C ARG A 248 -26.04 15.10 -29.71
N SER A 249 -24.88 14.52 -29.43
CA SER A 249 -24.64 13.70 -28.24
C SER A 249 -24.79 14.51 -26.95
N ALA A 250 -24.18 15.70 -26.88
CA ALA A 250 -24.26 16.59 -25.73
C ALA A 250 -25.70 17.06 -25.46
N ALA A 251 -26.47 17.36 -26.52
CA ALA A 251 -27.88 17.70 -26.39
C ALA A 251 -28.72 16.53 -25.86
N ALA A 252 -28.46 15.30 -26.32
CA ALA A 252 -29.12 14.10 -25.81
C ALA A 252 -28.79 13.84 -24.33
N THR A 253 -27.51 13.90 -23.95
CA THR A 253 -27.07 13.83 -22.54
C THR A 253 -27.75 14.90 -21.68
N ALA A 254 -27.79 16.15 -22.14
CA ALA A 254 -28.40 17.24 -21.39
C ALA A 254 -29.90 17.03 -21.15
N ILE A 255 -30.63 16.49 -22.14
CA ILE A 255 -32.04 16.09 -22.02
C ILE A 255 -32.21 14.94 -21.03
N GLY A 256 -31.32 13.95 -21.07
CA GLY A 256 -31.32 12.86 -20.07
C GLY A 256 -31.12 13.39 -18.64
N ASN A 257 -30.16 14.29 -18.45
CA ASN A 257 -29.84 14.87 -17.14
C ASN A 257 -30.94 15.84 -16.63
N MET A 258 -31.84 16.31 -17.50
CA MET A 258 -33.05 17.04 -17.11
C MET A 258 -34.15 16.15 -16.51
N GLY A 259 -34.11 14.83 -16.67
CA GLY A 259 -35.12 13.92 -16.13
C GLY A 259 -36.48 14.02 -16.84
N SER A 260 -37.55 13.62 -16.15
CA SER A 260 -38.88 13.50 -16.76
C SER A 260 -39.50 14.83 -17.19
N GLU A 261 -38.95 15.97 -16.73
CA GLU A 261 -39.26 17.30 -17.26
C GLU A 261 -39.03 17.43 -18.78
N ALA A 262 -38.14 16.63 -19.37
CA ALA A 262 -37.84 16.63 -20.81
C ALA A 262 -38.51 15.50 -21.61
N ILE A 263 -39.50 14.81 -21.02
CA ILE A 263 -40.21 13.67 -21.62
C ILE A 263 -40.81 13.95 -23.01
N GLU A 264 -41.23 15.18 -23.29
CA GLU A 264 -41.80 15.57 -24.58
C GLU A 264 -40.82 15.41 -25.77
N LEU A 265 -39.53 15.21 -25.48
CA LEU A 265 -38.48 15.00 -26.48
C LEU A 265 -38.22 13.52 -26.82
N ILE A 266 -38.96 12.57 -26.23
CA ILE A 266 -38.94 11.14 -26.61
C ILE A 266 -38.98 10.94 -28.14
N PRO A 267 -39.89 11.56 -28.92
CA PRO A 267 -39.96 11.35 -30.37
C PRO A 267 -38.69 11.77 -31.14
N GLN A 268 -37.90 12.69 -30.58
CA GLN A 268 -36.65 13.20 -31.14
C GLN A 268 -35.47 12.32 -30.68
N LEU A 269 -35.43 11.88 -29.43
CA LEU A 269 -34.46 10.89 -28.96
C LEU A 269 -34.59 9.56 -29.75
N LEU A 270 -35.81 9.12 -30.04
CA LEU A 270 -36.08 7.96 -30.88
C LEU A 270 -35.62 8.12 -32.35
N GLN A 271 -35.48 9.35 -32.86
CA GLN A 271 -34.85 9.59 -34.17
C GLN A 271 -33.34 9.33 -34.10
N LEU A 272 -32.71 9.73 -33.00
CA LEU A 272 -31.28 9.52 -32.75
C LEU A 272 -30.88 8.07 -32.48
N PHE A 273 -31.81 7.16 -32.20
CA PHE A 273 -31.53 5.71 -32.19
C PHE A 273 -31.02 5.19 -33.55
N ARG A 274 -31.22 5.98 -34.63
CA ARG A 274 -30.75 5.70 -35.99
C ARG A 274 -29.71 6.71 -36.48
N ASP A 275 -29.10 7.47 -35.57
CA ASP A 275 -27.99 8.37 -35.94
C ASP A 275 -26.82 7.57 -36.54
N GLU A 276 -26.03 8.20 -37.40
CA GLU A 276 -24.83 7.58 -37.98
C GLU A 276 -23.75 7.33 -36.92
N ASP A 277 -23.64 8.22 -35.94
CA ASP A 277 -22.63 8.17 -34.88
C ASP A 277 -23.08 7.28 -33.70
N SER A 278 -22.22 6.35 -33.29
CA SER A 278 -22.49 5.43 -32.17
C SER A 278 -22.60 6.13 -30.81
N LEU A 279 -21.87 7.22 -30.59
CA LEU A 279 -21.95 7.98 -29.35
C LEU A 279 -23.30 8.71 -29.26
N VAL A 280 -23.79 9.27 -30.36
CA VAL A 280 -25.13 9.89 -30.43
C VAL A 280 -26.23 8.87 -30.18
N ARG A 281 -26.14 7.67 -30.81
CA ARG A 281 -27.08 6.57 -30.52
C ARG A 281 -27.05 6.17 -29.03
N SER A 282 -25.85 6.01 -28.46
CA SER A 282 -25.67 5.64 -27.05
C SER A 282 -26.25 6.71 -26.10
N ALA A 283 -25.90 7.99 -26.31
CA ALA A 283 -26.39 9.11 -25.51
C ALA A 283 -27.92 9.26 -25.59
N ALA A 284 -28.53 9.07 -26.76
CA ALA A 284 -29.99 9.11 -26.90
C ALA A 284 -30.69 7.96 -26.16
N VAL A 285 -30.11 6.76 -26.16
CA VAL A 285 -30.63 5.60 -25.44
C VAL A 285 -30.50 5.80 -23.92
N THR A 286 -29.33 6.23 -23.44
CA THR A 286 -29.10 6.59 -22.03
C THR A 286 -30.02 7.72 -21.58
N ALA A 287 -30.25 8.73 -22.42
CA ALA A 287 -31.18 9.81 -22.13
C ALA A 287 -32.60 9.28 -21.90
N VAL A 288 -33.09 8.40 -22.77
CA VAL A 288 -34.39 7.70 -22.59
C VAL A 288 -34.44 6.91 -21.28
N GLY A 289 -33.32 6.31 -20.84
CA GLY A 289 -33.21 5.67 -19.53
C GLY A 289 -33.35 6.65 -18.36
N ASN A 290 -32.65 7.79 -18.45
CA ASN A 290 -32.66 8.84 -17.43
C ASN A 290 -33.99 9.64 -17.36
N LEU A 291 -34.85 9.55 -18.39
CA LEU A 291 -36.21 10.13 -18.34
C LEU A 291 -37.14 9.45 -17.32
N GLY A 292 -36.76 8.29 -16.76
CA GLY A 292 -37.50 7.64 -15.68
C GLY A 292 -38.61 6.68 -16.13
N SER A 293 -39.53 6.37 -15.22
CA SER A 293 -40.63 5.41 -15.44
C SER A 293 -41.64 5.86 -16.47
N GLU A 294 -41.70 7.15 -16.74
CA GLU A 294 -42.56 7.73 -17.76
C GLU A 294 -42.16 7.27 -19.18
N ALA A 295 -40.96 6.71 -19.35
CA ALA A 295 -40.51 6.03 -20.57
C ALA A 295 -40.81 4.51 -20.63
N THR A 296 -41.60 3.93 -19.71
CA THR A 296 -41.96 2.49 -19.70
C THR A 296 -42.49 1.98 -21.04
N GLU A 297 -43.27 2.78 -21.78
CA GLU A 297 -43.80 2.38 -23.10
C GLU A 297 -42.71 2.16 -24.17
N LEU A 298 -41.48 2.62 -23.94
CA LEU A 298 -40.34 2.45 -24.85
C LEU A 298 -39.54 1.17 -24.61
N ILE A 299 -39.81 0.42 -23.55
CA ILE A 299 -39.12 -0.86 -23.26
C ILE A 299 -39.13 -1.83 -24.47
N PRO A 300 -40.25 -2.05 -25.19
CA PRO A 300 -40.24 -2.87 -26.41
C PRO A 300 -39.30 -2.34 -27.51
N LYS A 301 -39.15 -1.01 -27.59
CA LYS A 301 -38.27 -0.38 -28.58
C LYS A 301 -36.79 -0.52 -28.21
N LEU A 302 -36.48 -0.46 -26.91
CA LEU A 302 -35.14 -0.75 -26.39
C LEU A 302 -34.78 -2.24 -26.55
N GLN A 303 -35.75 -3.15 -26.43
CA GLN A 303 -35.56 -4.58 -26.74
C GLN A 303 -35.23 -4.84 -28.21
N GLU A 304 -35.80 -4.07 -29.15
CA GLU A 304 -35.41 -4.17 -30.56
C GLU A 304 -33.92 -3.83 -30.75
N LEU A 305 -33.39 -2.82 -30.05
CA LEU A 305 -31.96 -2.47 -30.10
C LEU A 305 -31.06 -3.57 -29.52
N LEU A 306 -31.50 -4.23 -28.45
CA LEU A 306 -30.77 -5.38 -27.86
C LEU A 306 -30.68 -6.57 -28.82
N ARG A 307 -31.60 -6.68 -29.79
CA ARG A 307 -31.63 -7.76 -30.79
C ARG A 307 -30.88 -7.43 -32.08
N ASP A 308 -30.37 -6.21 -32.25
CA ASP A 308 -29.65 -5.79 -33.45
C ASP A 308 -28.16 -6.20 -33.39
N GLU A 309 -27.86 -7.41 -33.85
CA GLU A 309 -26.50 -7.99 -33.81
C GLU A 309 -25.45 -7.19 -34.60
N ASP A 310 -25.85 -6.40 -35.62
CA ASP A 310 -24.93 -5.58 -36.44
C ASP A 310 -24.26 -4.47 -35.60
N SER A 311 -24.83 -4.15 -34.42
CA SER A 311 -24.25 -3.21 -33.45
C SER A 311 -23.10 -3.81 -32.62
N LEU A 312 -23.11 -5.11 -32.34
CA LEU A 312 -22.08 -5.81 -31.54
C LEU A 312 -20.77 -6.01 -32.32
N VAL A 313 -20.86 -6.16 -33.65
CA VAL A 313 -19.71 -6.54 -34.48
C VAL A 313 -18.77 -5.36 -34.81
N ARG A 314 -19.14 -4.12 -34.47
CA ARG A 314 -18.36 -2.91 -34.80
C ARG A 314 -17.66 -2.19 -33.65
N SER A 315 -17.89 -2.55 -32.39
CA SER A 315 -17.40 -1.79 -31.22
C SER A 315 -16.47 -2.57 -30.27
N THR A 316 -15.59 -3.44 -30.79
CA THR A 316 -14.55 -4.15 -30.00
C THR A 316 -13.39 -3.24 -29.52
N LYS A 317 -13.64 -1.95 -29.30
CA LYS A 317 -12.64 -0.97 -28.83
C LYS A 317 -13.10 0.05 -27.79
N ASP A 318 -14.40 0.33 -27.66
CA ASP A 318 -14.93 1.24 -26.63
C ASP A 318 -16.20 0.68 -26.00
N GLU A 319 -16.07 0.13 -24.78
CA GLU A 319 -17.18 -0.46 -24.01
C GLU A 319 -18.32 0.57 -23.77
N ASN A 320 -18.00 1.87 -23.70
CA ASN A 320 -18.96 2.96 -23.53
C ASN A 320 -19.76 3.33 -24.79
N SER A 321 -19.39 2.81 -25.97
CA SER A 321 -20.05 3.10 -27.26
C SER A 321 -21.11 2.05 -27.66
N ASN A 322 -21.31 1.04 -26.81
CA ASN A 322 -22.14 -0.12 -27.08
C ASN A 322 -23.64 0.18 -26.88
N VAL A 323 -24.37 0.41 -27.98
CA VAL A 323 -25.80 0.75 -27.98
C VAL A 323 -26.67 -0.33 -27.28
N PRO A 324 -26.47 -1.65 -27.51
CA PRO A 324 -27.07 -2.69 -26.68
C PRO A 324 -26.81 -2.54 -25.18
N TYR A 325 -25.59 -2.22 -24.74
CA TYR A 325 -25.31 -2.03 -23.32
C TYR A 325 -26.06 -0.82 -22.75
N ALA A 326 -26.05 0.32 -23.47
CA ALA A 326 -26.86 1.48 -23.13
C ALA A 326 -28.36 1.13 -23.05
N ALA A 327 -28.88 0.32 -23.97
CA ALA A 327 -30.28 -0.11 -23.97
C ALA A 327 -30.62 -1.02 -22.77
N ALA A 328 -29.70 -1.88 -22.35
CA ALA A 328 -29.84 -2.70 -21.15
C ALA A 328 -29.91 -1.84 -19.88
N ILE A 329 -29.04 -0.83 -19.77
CA ILE A 329 -29.06 0.13 -18.65
C ILE A 329 -30.32 1.00 -18.68
N ALA A 330 -30.71 1.52 -19.84
CA ALA A 330 -31.92 2.34 -19.98
C ALA A 330 -33.18 1.55 -19.59
N ILE A 331 -33.32 0.30 -20.05
CA ILE A 331 -34.37 -0.62 -19.61
C ILE A 331 -34.35 -0.75 -18.07
N SER A 332 -33.18 -0.99 -17.46
CA SER A 332 -33.05 -1.07 -16.00
C SER A 332 -33.45 0.21 -15.27
N GLN A 333 -33.13 1.40 -15.78
CA GLN A 333 -33.44 2.67 -15.12
C GLN A 333 -34.95 2.97 -15.14
N ILE A 334 -35.57 2.78 -16.30
CA ILE A 334 -37.03 2.88 -16.47
C ILE A 334 -37.75 1.90 -15.54
N MET A 335 -37.25 0.65 -15.47
CA MET A 335 -37.76 -0.37 -14.55
C MET A 335 -37.65 0.06 -13.07
N LEU A 336 -36.53 0.66 -12.63
CA LEU A 336 -36.38 1.13 -11.24
C LEU A 336 -37.45 2.16 -10.82
N GLY A 337 -37.83 3.04 -11.74
CA GLY A 337 -38.90 4.02 -11.51
C GLY A 337 -40.29 3.38 -11.46
N ASP A 338 -40.54 2.35 -12.27
CA ASP A 338 -41.85 1.72 -12.45
C ASP A 338 -41.97 0.41 -11.68
N LYS A 339 -42.09 0.53 -10.35
CA LYS A 339 -42.26 -0.63 -9.47
C LYS A 339 -43.59 -1.37 -9.68
N GLU A 340 -44.57 -0.78 -10.38
CA GLU A 340 -45.85 -1.45 -10.67
C GLU A 340 -45.73 -2.39 -11.89
N SER A 341 -44.87 -2.08 -12.85
CA SER A 341 -44.57 -2.95 -13.99
C SER A 341 -43.68 -4.16 -13.67
N ILE A 342 -43.08 -4.24 -12.46
CA ILE A 342 -42.27 -5.39 -11.97
C ILE A 342 -42.80 -6.77 -12.40
N PRO A 343 -44.11 -7.10 -12.28
CA PRO A 343 -44.64 -8.42 -12.62
C PRO A 343 -44.66 -8.73 -14.13
N GLN A 344 -44.52 -7.73 -15.00
CA GLN A 344 -44.52 -7.93 -16.47
C GLN A 344 -43.15 -8.40 -16.97
N TRP A 345 -42.07 -8.04 -16.27
CA TRP A 345 -40.68 -8.28 -16.70
C TRP A 345 -40.23 -9.75 -16.64
N ARG A 346 -41.06 -10.65 -16.11
CA ARG A 346 -40.83 -12.10 -16.08
C ARG A 346 -40.60 -12.72 -17.47
N GLN A 347 -41.12 -12.06 -18.52
CA GLN A 347 -40.94 -12.47 -19.91
C GLN A 347 -39.50 -12.22 -20.40
N LEU A 348 -38.83 -11.16 -19.93
CA LEU A 348 -37.48 -10.77 -20.37
C LEU A 348 -36.44 -11.85 -20.04
N PHE A 349 -36.54 -12.45 -18.85
CA PHE A 349 -35.75 -13.61 -18.43
C PHE A 349 -35.99 -14.90 -19.24
N SER A 350 -36.92 -14.87 -20.19
CA SER A 350 -37.31 -15.99 -21.04
C SER A 350 -37.21 -15.64 -22.53
N ASP A 351 -36.62 -14.49 -22.87
CA ASP A 351 -36.40 -14.04 -24.25
C ASP A 351 -35.36 -14.93 -24.93
N GLU A 352 -35.52 -15.15 -26.24
CA GLU A 352 -34.57 -15.95 -27.03
C GLU A 352 -33.21 -15.25 -27.15
N ASN A 353 -33.18 -13.91 -27.15
CA ASN A 353 -31.96 -13.13 -27.25
C ASN A 353 -31.28 -12.94 -25.88
N SER A 354 -29.98 -13.26 -25.79
CA SER A 354 -29.24 -13.18 -24.52
C SER A 354 -29.01 -11.76 -24.02
N ASN A 355 -28.91 -10.74 -24.87
CA ASN A 355 -28.80 -9.35 -24.44
C ASN A 355 -30.06 -8.87 -23.68
N VAL A 356 -31.24 -9.39 -24.05
CA VAL A 356 -32.50 -9.12 -23.32
C VAL A 356 -32.51 -9.83 -21.96
N ARG A 357 -32.01 -11.07 -21.89
CA ARG A 357 -31.86 -11.79 -20.61
C ARG A 357 -30.80 -11.15 -19.70
N TYR A 358 -29.73 -10.61 -20.29
CA TYR A 358 -28.68 -9.85 -19.61
C TYR A 358 -29.26 -8.58 -18.97
N ALA A 359 -29.98 -7.77 -19.75
CA ALA A 359 -30.64 -6.55 -19.27
C ALA A 359 -31.58 -6.83 -18.09
N ALA A 360 -32.37 -7.90 -18.20
CA ALA A 360 -33.26 -8.34 -17.13
C ALA A 360 -32.51 -8.71 -15.84
N ALA A 361 -31.37 -9.40 -15.95
CA ALA A 361 -30.55 -9.77 -14.81
C ALA A 361 -29.94 -8.54 -14.10
N ILE A 362 -29.36 -7.60 -14.86
CA ILE A 362 -28.84 -6.33 -14.33
C ILE A 362 -29.94 -5.52 -13.64
N ALA A 363 -31.14 -5.44 -14.24
CA ALA A 363 -32.26 -4.71 -13.66
C ALA A 363 -32.67 -5.27 -12.28
N VAL A 364 -32.67 -6.59 -12.09
CA VAL A 364 -32.96 -7.19 -10.77
C VAL A 364 -31.84 -6.92 -9.75
N GLY A 365 -30.58 -6.89 -10.18
CA GLY A 365 -29.45 -6.50 -9.33
C GLY A 365 -29.61 -5.07 -8.80
N ASN A 366 -29.90 -4.12 -9.69
CA ASN A 366 -30.10 -2.72 -9.34
C ASN A 366 -31.31 -2.47 -8.41
N ILE A 367 -32.38 -3.27 -8.51
CA ILE A 367 -33.52 -3.21 -7.57
C ILE A 367 -33.10 -3.72 -6.17
N GLY A 368 -32.18 -4.67 -6.12
CA GLY A 368 -31.71 -5.29 -4.90
C GLY A 368 -32.79 -6.14 -4.21
N SER A 369 -32.80 -6.12 -2.87
CA SER A 369 -33.78 -6.84 -2.02
C SER A 369 -35.25 -6.47 -2.23
N GLU A 370 -35.55 -5.33 -2.87
CA GLU A 370 -36.93 -4.94 -3.19
C GLU A 370 -37.52 -5.77 -4.35
N ALA A 371 -36.69 -6.56 -5.04
CA ALA A 371 -37.13 -7.43 -6.12
C ALA A 371 -38.09 -8.51 -5.60
N THR A 372 -39.18 -8.75 -6.34
CA THR A 372 -40.12 -9.81 -5.97
C THR A 372 -39.45 -11.18 -5.96
N LYS A 373 -39.88 -12.06 -5.05
CA LYS A 373 -39.37 -13.44 -4.95
C LYS A 373 -39.43 -14.21 -6.29
N GLU A 374 -40.39 -13.87 -7.15
CA GLU A 374 -40.51 -14.47 -8.49
C GLU A 374 -39.43 -13.98 -9.46
N LEU A 375 -39.06 -12.71 -9.43
CA LEU A 375 -37.92 -12.19 -10.21
C LEU A 375 -36.58 -12.71 -9.67
N ILE A 376 -36.42 -12.80 -8.35
CA ILE A 376 -35.25 -13.43 -7.72
C ILE A 376 -35.10 -14.89 -8.18
N TYR A 377 -36.20 -15.65 -8.25
CA TYR A 377 -36.18 -17.02 -8.78
C TYR A 377 -35.79 -17.07 -10.28
N LYS A 378 -36.21 -16.09 -11.08
CA LYS A 378 -35.79 -15.96 -12.49
C LYS A 378 -34.30 -15.62 -12.61
N LEU A 379 -33.78 -14.67 -11.82
CA LEU A 379 -32.35 -14.33 -11.74
C LEU A 379 -31.49 -15.54 -11.39
N VAL A 380 -31.91 -16.30 -10.36
CA VAL A 380 -31.26 -17.54 -9.96
C VAL A 380 -31.22 -18.59 -11.07
N ARG A 381 -32.23 -18.63 -11.95
CA ARG A 381 -32.23 -19.51 -13.12
C ARG A 381 -31.23 -19.04 -14.19
N SER A 382 -31.06 -17.73 -14.38
CA SER A 382 -30.07 -17.14 -15.28
C SER A 382 -28.61 -17.38 -14.88
N LEU A 383 -28.33 -17.76 -13.62
CA LEU A 383 -27.02 -18.28 -13.23
C LEU A 383 -26.63 -19.57 -13.99
N LYS A 384 -27.60 -20.27 -14.60
CA LYS A 384 -27.40 -21.47 -15.42
C LYS A 384 -27.71 -21.24 -16.91
N ASP A 385 -27.72 -19.99 -17.35
CA ASP A 385 -27.93 -19.65 -18.75
C ASP A 385 -26.81 -20.23 -19.63
N GLU A 386 -27.14 -20.53 -20.89
CA GLU A 386 -26.15 -21.01 -21.88
C GLU A 386 -25.15 -19.92 -22.23
N ASP A 387 -25.63 -18.67 -22.25
CA ASP A 387 -24.87 -17.46 -22.55
C ASP A 387 -24.02 -17.03 -21.33
N LEU A 388 -22.76 -16.66 -21.59
CA LEU A 388 -21.81 -16.32 -20.52
C LEU A 388 -22.06 -14.93 -19.93
N ASP A 389 -22.52 -13.97 -20.73
CA ASP A 389 -22.79 -12.62 -20.28
C ASP A 389 -24.04 -12.60 -19.39
N VAL A 390 -25.05 -13.42 -19.72
CA VAL A 390 -26.22 -13.62 -18.85
C VAL A 390 -25.85 -14.24 -17.50
N ARG A 391 -24.96 -15.25 -17.48
CA ARG A 391 -24.44 -15.83 -16.22
C ARG A 391 -23.62 -14.81 -15.42
N TYR A 392 -22.82 -13.99 -16.10
CA TYR A 392 -22.04 -12.90 -15.51
C TYR A 392 -22.95 -11.84 -14.86
N ALA A 393 -23.97 -11.37 -15.59
CA ALA A 393 -24.94 -10.40 -15.10
C ALA A 393 -25.73 -10.94 -13.91
N ALA A 394 -26.17 -12.20 -13.96
CA ALA A 394 -26.87 -12.83 -12.85
C ALA A 394 -25.99 -12.97 -11.59
N ALA A 395 -24.70 -13.27 -11.76
CA ALA A 395 -23.75 -13.31 -10.65
C ALA A 395 -23.48 -11.92 -10.07
N LYS A 396 -23.27 -10.90 -10.93
CA LYS A 396 -23.09 -9.49 -10.53
C LYS A 396 -24.29 -8.98 -9.73
N ALA A 397 -25.50 -9.22 -10.23
CA ALA A 397 -26.75 -8.84 -9.58
C ALA A 397 -26.91 -9.46 -8.18
N LEU A 398 -26.51 -10.72 -7.98
CA LEU A 398 -26.49 -11.32 -6.63
C LEU A 398 -25.47 -10.67 -5.68
N GLY A 399 -24.39 -10.11 -6.21
CA GLY A 399 -23.41 -9.36 -5.44
C GLY A 399 -23.91 -7.97 -5.03
N GLU A 400 -24.58 -7.27 -5.95
CA GLU A 400 -25.23 -5.96 -5.71
C GLU A 400 -26.35 -6.05 -4.66
N MET A 401 -27.00 -7.20 -4.52
CA MET A 401 -27.93 -7.50 -3.43
C MET A 401 -27.25 -7.71 -2.07
N GLY A 402 -25.92 -7.92 -2.03
CA GLY A 402 -25.13 -8.09 -0.81
C GLY A 402 -25.62 -9.20 0.12
N SER A 403 -25.50 -8.97 1.43
CA SER A 403 -25.90 -9.93 2.48
C SER A 403 -27.40 -10.26 2.48
N GLU A 404 -28.24 -9.46 1.81
CA GLU A 404 -29.68 -9.72 1.65
C GLU A 404 -29.92 -10.94 0.71
N ALA A 405 -28.98 -11.25 -0.19
CA ALA A 405 -29.02 -12.41 -1.08
C ALA A 405 -28.45 -13.71 -0.47
N LYS A 406 -28.19 -13.77 0.85
CA LYS A 406 -27.60 -14.96 1.51
C LYS A 406 -28.33 -16.28 1.27
N GLU A 407 -29.65 -16.27 1.17
CA GLU A 407 -30.45 -17.49 0.88
C GLU A 407 -30.21 -18.01 -0.56
N LEU A 408 -29.59 -17.21 -1.41
CA LEU A 408 -29.32 -17.47 -2.82
C LEU A 408 -27.87 -17.95 -3.06
N MET A 409 -26.98 -17.83 -2.07
CA MET A 409 -25.58 -18.24 -2.08
C MET A 409 -25.35 -19.65 -2.65
N PHE A 410 -26.24 -20.60 -2.32
CA PHE A 410 -26.19 -21.98 -2.82
C PHE A 410 -26.12 -22.05 -4.36
N TRP A 411 -26.78 -21.11 -5.05
CA TRP A 411 -26.83 -21.03 -6.50
C TRP A 411 -25.60 -20.36 -7.14
N LEU A 412 -24.82 -19.60 -6.35
CA LEU A 412 -23.57 -18.97 -6.77
C LEU A 412 -22.41 -19.98 -6.84
N ARG A 413 -22.44 -21.00 -5.98
CA ARG A 413 -21.38 -22.01 -5.81
C ARG A 413 -20.93 -22.72 -7.11
N PRO A 414 -21.80 -23.08 -8.07
CA PRO A 414 -21.36 -23.66 -9.34
C PRO A 414 -20.55 -22.68 -10.21
N LEU A 415 -20.85 -21.38 -10.16
CA LEU A 415 -20.22 -20.36 -11.00
C LEU A 415 -18.80 -20.02 -10.53
N LEU A 416 -18.46 -20.31 -9.28
CA LEU A 416 -17.07 -20.37 -8.79
C LEU A 416 -16.23 -21.48 -9.49
N SER A 417 -16.83 -22.28 -10.38
CA SER A 417 -16.16 -23.24 -11.26
C SER A 417 -16.63 -23.11 -12.72
N ASP A 418 -17.16 -21.95 -13.12
CA ASP A 418 -17.60 -21.74 -14.51
C ASP A 418 -16.43 -21.89 -15.50
N LYS A 419 -16.73 -22.31 -16.72
CA LYS A 419 -15.76 -22.37 -17.82
C LYS A 419 -15.14 -20.99 -18.10
N ASP A 420 -15.93 -19.93 -17.96
CA ASP A 420 -15.54 -18.57 -18.28
C ASP A 420 -14.97 -17.82 -17.07
N SER A 421 -13.85 -17.11 -17.25
CA SER A 421 -13.18 -16.41 -16.13
C SER A 421 -13.87 -15.13 -15.70
N ASN A 422 -14.62 -14.44 -16.56
CA ASN A 422 -15.44 -13.30 -16.16
C ASN A 422 -16.60 -13.76 -15.27
N VAL A 423 -17.26 -14.87 -15.62
CA VAL A 423 -18.30 -15.47 -14.77
C VAL A 423 -17.73 -15.91 -13.42
N ARG A 424 -16.57 -16.59 -13.39
CA ARG A 424 -15.88 -16.91 -12.13
C ARG A 424 -15.55 -15.66 -11.32
N LYS A 425 -15.01 -14.61 -11.95
CA LYS A 425 -14.68 -13.31 -11.32
C LYS A 425 -15.91 -12.65 -10.69
N ALA A 426 -17.04 -12.61 -11.41
CA ALA A 426 -18.30 -12.03 -10.90
C ALA A 426 -18.83 -12.83 -9.71
N ALA A 427 -18.92 -14.16 -9.82
CA ALA A 427 -19.37 -15.01 -8.72
C ALA A 427 -18.46 -14.92 -7.48
N THR A 428 -17.15 -14.73 -7.70
CA THR A 428 -16.17 -14.52 -6.63
C THR A 428 -16.39 -13.19 -5.92
N ARG A 429 -16.62 -12.10 -6.65
CA ARG A 429 -16.93 -10.78 -6.08
C ARG A 429 -18.24 -10.79 -5.30
N ALA A 430 -19.29 -11.36 -5.89
CA ALA A 430 -20.60 -11.49 -5.24
C ALA A 430 -20.53 -12.24 -3.92
N ALA A 431 -19.70 -13.29 -3.82
CA ALA A 431 -19.45 -13.98 -2.55
C ALA A 431 -18.77 -13.06 -1.51
N GLY A 432 -17.86 -12.18 -1.93
CA GLY A 432 -17.26 -11.16 -1.06
C GLY A 432 -18.22 -10.06 -0.64
N GLU A 433 -19.10 -9.61 -1.53
CA GLU A 433 -20.12 -8.59 -1.29
C GLU A 433 -21.26 -9.09 -0.38
N MET A 434 -21.51 -10.41 -0.37
CA MET A 434 -22.37 -11.07 0.62
C MET A 434 -21.81 -11.06 2.05
N GLY A 435 -20.50 -10.84 2.25
CA GLY A 435 -19.89 -10.72 3.57
C GLY A 435 -19.94 -12.00 4.41
N LEU A 436 -20.19 -11.86 5.72
CA LEU A 436 -20.16 -12.96 6.71
C LEU A 436 -21.03 -14.16 6.32
N GLU A 437 -22.13 -13.88 5.66
CA GLU A 437 -23.10 -14.83 5.15
C GLU A 437 -22.49 -15.83 4.16
N ALA A 438 -21.39 -15.48 3.49
CA ALA A 438 -20.70 -16.29 2.48
C ALA A 438 -19.59 -17.22 3.04
N GLN A 439 -19.49 -17.41 4.35
CA GLN A 439 -18.45 -18.22 4.99
C GLN A 439 -18.31 -19.65 4.43
N GLU A 440 -19.40 -20.32 4.04
CA GLU A 440 -19.32 -21.67 3.46
C GLU A 440 -18.61 -21.72 2.09
N LEU A 441 -18.44 -20.57 1.43
CA LEU A 441 -17.72 -20.46 0.16
C LEU A 441 -16.20 -20.29 0.34
N ILE A 442 -15.70 -19.95 1.55
CA ILE A 442 -14.27 -19.75 1.83
C ILE A 442 -13.40 -20.89 1.26
N PRO A 443 -13.69 -22.19 1.48
CA PRO A 443 -12.86 -23.28 0.94
C PRO A 443 -12.78 -23.28 -0.59
N LYS A 444 -13.79 -22.73 -1.29
CA LYS A 444 -13.79 -22.60 -2.75
C LYS A 444 -13.11 -21.30 -3.21
N LEU A 445 -13.28 -20.20 -2.49
CA LEU A 445 -12.57 -18.94 -2.75
C LEU A 445 -11.05 -19.11 -2.59
N LEU A 446 -10.60 -19.88 -1.59
CA LEU A 446 -9.18 -20.22 -1.40
C LEU A 446 -8.60 -21.06 -2.56
N GLN A 447 -9.40 -21.90 -3.23
CA GLN A 447 -8.97 -22.58 -4.46
C GLN A 447 -8.76 -21.58 -5.61
N LEU A 448 -9.61 -20.55 -5.70
CA LEU A 448 -9.53 -19.51 -6.75
C LEU A 448 -8.35 -18.55 -6.59
N LEU A 449 -7.66 -18.56 -5.43
CA LEU A 449 -6.33 -17.94 -5.31
C LEU A 449 -5.28 -18.59 -6.24
N SER A 450 -5.53 -19.81 -6.71
CA SER A 450 -4.70 -20.54 -7.68
C SER A 450 -5.31 -20.60 -9.08
N ASP A 451 -6.38 -19.84 -9.37
CA ASP A 451 -6.98 -19.76 -10.70
C ASP A 451 -5.96 -19.27 -11.75
N ASP A 452 -6.12 -19.70 -13.00
CA ASP A 452 -5.24 -19.29 -14.10
C ASP A 452 -5.42 -17.80 -14.46
N ASP A 453 -6.64 -17.27 -14.31
CA ASP A 453 -6.95 -15.87 -14.58
C ASP A 453 -6.57 -14.94 -13.41
N SER A 454 -5.77 -13.91 -13.68
CA SER A 454 -5.26 -12.99 -12.66
C SER A 454 -6.35 -12.10 -12.04
N ASN A 455 -7.43 -11.82 -12.75
CA ASN A 455 -8.57 -11.06 -12.23
C ASN A 455 -9.43 -11.91 -11.31
N VAL A 456 -9.56 -13.21 -11.59
CA VAL A 456 -10.22 -14.17 -10.68
C VAL A 456 -9.42 -14.31 -9.39
N ARG A 457 -8.08 -14.47 -9.47
CA ARG A 457 -7.21 -14.48 -8.27
C ARG A 457 -7.37 -13.21 -7.43
N LYS A 458 -7.36 -12.03 -8.05
CA LYS A 458 -7.58 -10.74 -7.37
C LYS A 458 -8.97 -10.61 -6.75
N ALA A 459 -10.01 -11.06 -7.45
CA ALA A 459 -11.35 -11.13 -6.89
C ALA A 459 -11.40 -12.06 -5.66
N ALA A 460 -10.71 -13.21 -5.69
CA ALA A 460 -10.66 -14.15 -4.57
C ALA A 460 -9.93 -13.58 -3.35
N ILE A 461 -8.82 -12.86 -3.55
CA ILE A 461 -8.11 -12.13 -2.49
C ILE A 461 -9.06 -11.14 -1.78
N MET A 462 -9.77 -10.30 -2.54
CA MET A 462 -10.73 -9.32 -1.99
C MET A 462 -11.92 -10.01 -1.32
N ALA A 463 -12.50 -11.03 -1.96
CA ALA A 463 -13.66 -11.73 -1.45
C ALA A 463 -13.37 -12.47 -0.15
N VAL A 464 -12.22 -13.15 -0.03
CA VAL A 464 -11.80 -13.76 1.23
C VAL A 464 -11.64 -12.68 2.31
N GLY A 465 -10.99 -11.55 1.99
CA GLY A 465 -10.83 -10.42 2.92
C GLY A 465 -12.14 -9.84 3.46
N ASN A 466 -13.21 -9.79 2.66
CA ASN A 466 -14.51 -9.25 3.06
C ASN A 466 -15.33 -10.21 3.95
N ILE A 467 -14.99 -11.49 4.02
CA ILE A 467 -15.74 -12.52 4.77
C ILE A 467 -15.06 -12.75 6.14
N GLU A 468 -15.07 -11.73 7.00
CA GLU A 468 -14.24 -11.69 8.22
C GLU A 468 -14.94 -12.25 9.49
N LYS A 469 -14.68 -13.51 9.87
CA LYS A 469 -14.99 -13.96 11.26
C LYS A 469 -14.26 -15.20 11.79
N GLU A 470 -13.76 -16.06 10.91
CA GLU A 470 -13.15 -17.34 11.32
C GLU A 470 -11.63 -17.30 11.27
N GLN A 471 -10.99 -17.86 12.29
CA GLN A 471 -9.57 -18.18 12.24
C GLN A 471 -9.37 -19.33 11.23
N LEU A 472 -8.70 -19.04 10.12
CA LEU A 472 -8.38 -20.04 9.11
C LEU A 472 -7.31 -21.00 9.64
N ASN A 473 -7.48 -22.28 9.36
CA ASN A 473 -6.53 -23.30 9.80
C ASN A 473 -5.20 -23.19 9.01
N ILE A 474 -4.15 -23.83 9.53
CA ILE A 474 -2.80 -23.73 8.95
C ILE A 474 -2.73 -24.13 7.47
N GLN A 475 -3.58 -25.06 7.00
CA GLN A 475 -3.61 -25.47 5.59
C GLN A 475 -4.20 -24.37 4.69
N GLN A 476 -5.22 -23.66 5.17
CA GLN A 476 -5.81 -22.51 4.49
C GLN A 476 -4.83 -21.31 4.47
N ILE A 477 -4.10 -21.08 5.56
CA ILE A 477 -3.02 -20.08 5.61
C ILE A 477 -1.91 -20.37 4.59
N LEU A 478 -1.52 -21.64 4.43
CA LEU A 478 -0.55 -22.05 3.41
C LEU A 478 -1.10 -21.85 1.98
N GLN A 479 -2.39 -22.09 1.72
CA GLN A 479 -3.02 -21.77 0.43
C GLN A 479 -2.96 -20.28 0.10
N ILE A 480 -3.19 -19.41 1.10
CA ILE A 480 -3.01 -17.97 0.96
C ILE A 480 -1.55 -17.66 0.62
N LEU A 481 -0.58 -18.09 1.43
CA LEU A 481 0.85 -17.81 1.20
C LEU A 481 1.36 -18.32 -0.16
N ASN A 482 0.87 -19.46 -0.64
CA ASN A 482 1.23 -19.97 -1.97
C ASN A 482 0.86 -18.99 -3.10
N ALA A 483 -0.23 -18.22 -2.95
CA ALA A 483 -0.69 -17.27 -3.96
C ALA A 483 0.27 -16.09 -4.21
N ALA A 484 1.11 -15.74 -3.22
CA ALA A 484 2.09 -14.65 -3.34
C ALA A 484 3.07 -14.86 -4.51
N HIS A 485 3.36 -16.12 -4.85
CA HIS A 485 4.26 -16.50 -5.94
C HIS A 485 3.69 -16.25 -7.35
N ARG A 486 2.41 -15.89 -7.50
CA ARG A 486 1.72 -15.77 -8.81
C ARG A 486 1.48 -14.35 -9.33
N ASP A 487 1.58 -13.32 -8.50
CA ASP A 487 1.56 -11.90 -8.90
C ASP A 487 2.28 -11.07 -7.83
N GLY A 488 3.50 -10.62 -8.13
CA GLY A 488 4.37 -9.91 -7.18
C GLY A 488 3.78 -8.59 -6.65
N ASN A 489 2.78 -8.02 -7.32
CA ASN A 489 2.07 -6.83 -6.80
C ASN A 489 1.06 -7.18 -5.69
N THR A 490 0.80 -8.46 -5.44
CA THR A 490 -0.16 -8.94 -4.44
C THR A 490 0.49 -9.54 -3.20
N GLU A 491 1.83 -9.70 -3.18
CA GLU A 491 2.58 -10.35 -2.10
C GLU A 491 2.23 -9.80 -0.71
N ALA A 492 2.36 -8.48 -0.53
CA ALA A 492 2.11 -7.83 0.75
C ALA A 492 0.64 -7.95 1.19
N THR A 493 -0.31 -7.91 0.26
CA THR A 493 -1.74 -8.10 0.52
C THR A 493 -2.03 -9.54 0.94
N VAL A 494 -1.47 -10.52 0.23
CA VAL A 494 -1.58 -11.95 0.55
C VAL A 494 -0.99 -12.26 1.93
N ARG A 495 0.17 -11.68 2.25
CA ARG A 495 0.83 -11.81 3.57
C ARG A 495 0.01 -11.14 4.68
N PHE A 496 -0.62 -9.99 4.40
CA PHE A 496 -1.56 -9.35 5.33
C PHE A 496 -2.81 -10.21 5.59
N LEU A 497 -3.42 -10.81 4.56
CA LEU A 497 -4.56 -11.72 4.74
C LEU A 497 -4.17 -12.95 5.55
N ALA A 498 -2.99 -13.55 5.30
CA ALA A 498 -2.49 -14.65 6.12
C ALA A 498 -2.33 -14.25 7.60
N TYR A 499 -1.88 -13.03 7.88
CA TYR A 499 -1.78 -12.51 9.25
C TYR A 499 -3.16 -12.34 9.88
N LEU A 500 -4.04 -11.60 9.22
CA LEU A 500 -5.41 -11.30 9.65
C LEU A 500 -6.20 -12.57 9.98
N PHE A 501 -6.27 -13.51 9.03
CA PHE A 501 -7.03 -14.75 9.19
C PHE A 501 -6.42 -15.76 10.14
N SER A 502 -5.19 -15.55 10.61
CA SER A 502 -4.63 -16.35 11.71
C SER A 502 -4.91 -15.76 13.09
N GLY A 503 -5.58 -14.61 13.18
CA GLY A 503 -5.75 -13.86 14.43
C GLY A 503 -4.42 -13.39 15.04
N GLY A 504 -3.36 -13.29 14.23
CA GLY A 504 -2.03 -12.88 14.68
C GLY A 504 -1.25 -13.96 15.44
N GLU A 505 -1.57 -15.24 15.27
CA GLU A 505 -0.87 -16.35 15.94
C GLU A 505 0.65 -16.34 15.68
N SER A 506 1.44 -16.60 16.72
CA SER A 506 2.91 -16.66 16.66
C SER A 506 3.46 -17.61 15.60
N ASN A 507 2.75 -18.71 15.31
CA ASN A 507 3.13 -19.63 14.23
C ASN A 507 3.00 -18.97 12.86
N THR A 508 1.89 -18.27 12.61
CA THR A 508 1.66 -17.62 11.32
C THR A 508 2.55 -16.40 11.11
N ILE A 509 2.93 -15.69 12.18
CA ILE A 509 3.98 -14.67 12.12
C ILE A 509 5.30 -15.30 11.63
N ILE A 510 5.67 -16.49 12.13
CA ILE A 510 6.85 -17.22 11.63
C ILE A 510 6.66 -17.62 10.16
N LEU A 511 5.48 -18.14 9.77
CA LEU A 511 5.23 -18.50 8.37
C LEU A 511 5.35 -17.29 7.43
N ILE A 512 4.75 -16.14 7.74
CA ILE A 512 4.80 -14.94 6.89
C ILE A 512 6.20 -14.34 6.83
N LYS A 513 7.02 -14.52 7.88
CA LYS A 513 8.43 -14.10 7.90
C LYS A 513 9.29 -14.93 6.93
N TRP A 514 8.97 -16.23 6.81
CA TRP A 514 9.81 -17.22 6.15
C TRP A 514 9.25 -17.80 4.85
N LEU A 515 7.97 -17.58 4.52
CA LEU A 515 7.26 -18.09 3.36
C LEU A 515 6.29 -17.04 2.80
N GLY A 516 5.82 -17.27 1.58
CA GLY A 516 4.98 -16.33 0.85
C GLY A 516 5.79 -15.28 0.08
N SER A 517 6.84 -15.73 -0.61
CA SER A 517 7.78 -15.01 -1.49
C SER A 517 9.16 -14.51 -0.96
N PRO A 518 9.71 -14.88 0.21
CA PRO A 518 11.13 -14.58 0.49
C PRO A 518 12.13 -15.45 -0.31
N GLU A 519 12.82 -14.85 -1.28
CA GLU A 519 13.96 -15.46 -1.99
C GLU A 519 15.31 -15.40 -1.24
N GLN A 520 15.41 -14.64 -0.14
CA GLN A 520 16.47 -14.83 0.89
C GLN A 520 16.17 -14.09 2.20
N TYR A 521 15.74 -14.86 3.22
CA TYR A 521 15.56 -14.41 4.61
C TYR A 521 16.31 -15.38 5.56
N PRO A 522 16.94 -14.93 6.66
CA PRO A 522 17.21 -13.53 7.00
C PRO A 522 18.15 -12.89 5.96
N TYR A 523 18.04 -11.56 5.87
CA TYR A 523 18.91 -10.76 5.02
C TYR A 523 20.38 -10.89 5.46
N GLU A 524 21.28 -10.82 4.48
CA GLU A 524 22.71 -10.90 4.70
C GLU A 524 23.24 -9.55 5.21
N ASP A 525 23.94 -9.56 6.34
CA ASP A 525 24.55 -8.35 6.89
C ASP A 525 25.74 -7.94 6.00
N LYS A 526 25.63 -6.74 5.41
CA LYS A 526 26.61 -6.16 4.47
C LYS A 526 28.01 -5.96 5.03
N TYR A 527 28.20 -6.02 6.35
CA TYR A 527 29.46 -5.78 7.03
C TYR A 527 30.10 -7.07 7.57
N THR A 528 29.33 -8.11 7.84
CA THR A 528 29.83 -9.37 8.41
C THR A 528 29.78 -10.57 7.46
N ASN A 529 28.93 -10.54 6.41
CA ASN A 529 28.56 -11.71 5.60
C ASN A 529 27.98 -12.88 6.42
N GLU A 530 27.56 -12.65 7.66
CA GLU A 530 26.94 -13.66 8.52
C GLU A 530 25.42 -13.51 8.56
N ARG A 531 24.71 -14.65 8.62
CA ARG A 531 23.24 -14.73 8.68
C ARG A 531 22.82 -15.24 10.05
N SER A 532 22.82 -14.38 11.06
CA SER A 532 22.60 -14.79 12.46
C SER A 532 21.13 -15.10 12.80
N VAL A 533 20.67 -16.31 12.45
CA VAL A 533 19.47 -16.89 13.08
C VAL A 533 19.88 -17.49 14.42
N SER A 534 19.27 -17.05 15.52
CA SER A 534 19.56 -17.62 16.84
C SER A 534 19.19 -19.11 16.90
N ARG A 535 19.88 -19.91 17.72
CA ARG A 535 19.57 -21.35 17.90
C ARG A 535 18.11 -21.58 18.34
N GLU A 536 17.56 -20.69 19.16
CA GLU A 536 16.17 -20.78 19.62
C GLU A 536 15.15 -20.44 18.53
N GLU A 537 15.45 -19.43 17.71
CA GLU A 537 14.60 -19.08 16.56
C GLU A 537 14.65 -20.17 15.48
N GLY A 538 15.85 -20.65 15.13
CA GLY A 538 16.05 -21.73 14.16
C GLY A 538 15.30 -23.02 14.54
N LYS A 539 15.27 -23.37 15.83
CA LYS A 539 14.44 -24.46 16.35
C LYS A 539 12.95 -24.24 16.09
N LYS A 540 12.41 -23.10 16.52
CA LYS A 540 10.98 -22.77 16.34
C LYS A 540 10.57 -22.82 14.87
N VAL A 541 11.42 -22.31 13.97
CA VAL A 541 11.20 -22.34 12.52
C VAL A 541 11.19 -23.79 12.00
N LEU A 542 12.21 -24.61 12.31
CA LEU A 542 12.25 -26.00 11.85
C LEU A 542 11.14 -26.88 12.48
N GLU A 543 10.77 -26.66 13.74
CA GLU A 543 9.65 -27.37 14.38
C GLU A 543 8.31 -27.05 13.71
N LEU A 544 8.11 -25.80 13.27
CA LEU A 544 6.93 -25.40 12.52
C LEU A 544 6.97 -25.95 11.09
N PHE A 545 8.11 -25.86 10.40
CA PHE A 545 8.32 -26.41 9.07
C PHE A 545 8.07 -27.92 9.00
N ALA A 546 8.42 -28.67 10.05
CA ALA A 546 8.10 -30.10 10.12
C ALA A 546 6.58 -30.36 10.18
N LYS A 547 5.80 -29.48 10.84
CA LYS A 547 4.33 -29.59 10.94
C LYS A 547 3.63 -29.25 9.62
N ILE A 548 4.16 -28.29 8.86
CA ILE A 548 3.57 -27.85 7.58
C ILE A 548 4.07 -28.62 6.36
N TRP A 549 5.04 -29.53 6.52
CA TRP A 549 5.63 -30.29 5.41
C TRP A 549 4.58 -31.09 4.62
N GLU A 550 3.78 -31.92 5.28
CA GLU A 550 2.71 -32.68 4.63
C GLU A 550 1.57 -31.79 4.09
N PRO A 551 1.05 -30.78 4.83
CA PRO A 551 0.12 -29.80 4.27
C PRO A 551 0.60 -29.06 3.00
N SER A 552 1.92 -28.88 2.83
CA SER A 552 2.50 -28.18 1.67
C SER A 552 2.59 -29.01 0.39
N GLN A 553 2.35 -30.33 0.41
CA GLN A 553 2.68 -31.22 -0.72
C GLN A 553 1.91 -30.89 -2.01
N SER A 554 0.72 -30.29 -1.91
CA SER A 554 -0.11 -29.85 -3.05
C SER A 554 0.16 -28.41 -3.51
N LEU A 555 1.10 -27.69 -2.88
CA LEU A 555 1.37 -26.28 -3.11
C LEU A 555 2.77 -26.10 -3.72
N GLU A 556 2.88 -26.29 -5.04
CA GLU A 556 4.15 -26.45 -5.75
C GLU A 556 5.19 -25.36 -5.46
N HIS A 557 4.82 -24.07 -5.60
CA HIS A 557 5.74 -22.95 -5.37
C HIS A 557 6.13 -22.86 -3.89
N LEU A 558 5.15 -22.88 -2.97
CA LEU A 558 5.38 -22.83 -1.53
C LEU A 558 6.25 -24.00 -1.03
N ARG A 559 6.12 -25.18 -1.65
CA ARG A 559 6.94 -26.36 -1.32
C ARG A 559 8.39 -26.20 -1.76
N LEU A 560 8.63 -25.59 -2.93
CA LEU A 560 9.99 -25.27 -3.40
C LEU A 560 10.64 -24.22 -2.50
N GLU A 561 9.90 -23.19 -2.13
CA GLU A 561 10.30 -22.17 -1.17
C GLU A 561 10.63 -22.78 0.20
N LEU A 562 9.74 -23.58 0.77
CA LEU A 562 9.93 -24.29 2.05
C LEU A 562 11.21 -25.14 2.05
N LYS A 563 11.48 -25.86 0.95
CA LYS A 563 12.75 -26.59 0.77
C LYS A 563 13.97 -25.67 0.76
N GLY A 564 13.89 -24.51 0.10
CA GLY A 564 14.94 -23.49 0.13
C GLY A 564 15.20 -22.96 1.53
N GLN A 565 14.13 -22.65 2.27
CA GLN A 565 14.20 -22.04 3.58
C GLN A 565 14.69 -23.01 4.67
N ILE A 566 14.30 -24.29 4.62
CA ILE A 566 14.89 -25.33 5.49
C ILE A 566 16.42 -25.38 5.32
N ASN A 567 16.93 -25.31 4.09
CA ASN A 567 18.38 -25.28 3.84
C ASN A 567 19.06 -24.04 4.44
N ILE A 568 18.44 -22.86 4.32
CA ILE A 568 18.96 -21.60 4.88
C ILE A 568 19.03 -21.69 6.41
N VAL A 569 17.99 -22.18 7.07
CA VAL A 569 17.97 -22.35 8.54
C VAL A 569 19.00 -23.38 8.99
N VAL A 570 19.09 -24.54 8.33
CA VAL A 570 20.07 -25.59 8.69
C VAL A 570 21.51 -25.11 8.51
N LYS A 571 21.81 -24.35 7.45
CA LYS A 571 23.17 -23.84 7.16
C LYS A 571 23.65 -22.82 8.21
N ASN A 572 22.78 -21.88 8.59
CA ASN A 572 23.20 -20.64 9.26
C ASN A 572 23.02 -20.65 10.79
N VAL A 573 22.36 -21.66 11.35
CA VAL A 573 22.19 -21.82 12.81
C VAL A 573 23.35 -22.63 13.41
N ASP A 574 23.85 -22.20 14.57
CA ASP A 574 24.83 -22.94 15.37
C ASP A 574 24.16 -24.06 16.20
N TRP A 575 23.81 -25.14 15.51
CA TRP A 575 23.23 -26.35 16.09
C TRP A 575 24.17 -27.05 17.08
N GLN A 576 23.57 -27.70 18.08
CA GLN A 576 24.28 -28.52 19.07
C GLN A 576 23.80 -29.99 18.98
N PRO A 577 24.51 -30.96 19.60
CA PRO A 577 24.16 -32.38 19.52
C PRO A 577 22.73 -32.74 19.93
N GLU A 578 22.12 -31.99 20.86
CA GLU A 578 20.72 -32.20 21.27
C GLU A 578 19.70 -31.99 20.12
N ASP A 579 20.10 -31.27 19.06
CA ASP A 579 19.22 -30.84 17.96
C ASP A 579 19.18 -31.85 16.80
N ILE A 580 20.02 -32.89 16.86
CA ILE A 580 20.16 -33.92 15.81
C ILE A 580 18.82 -34.57 15.46
N THR A 581 17.92 -34.76 16.43
CA THR A 581 16.59 -35.35 16.19
C THR A 581 15.73 -34.49 15.26
N LEU A 582 15.71 -33.17 15.48
CA LEU A 582 14.95 -32.22 14.65
C LEU A 582 15.54 -32.15 13.23
N LEU A 583 16.86 -32.13 13.11
CA LEU A 583 17.54 -32.17 11.82
C LEU A 583 17.25 -33.47 11.04
N LYS A 584 17.18 -34.62 11.73
CA LYS A 584 16.81 -35.91 11.12
C LYS A 584 15.39 -35.94 10.56
N THR A 585 14.43 -35.28 11.21
CA THR A 585 13.07 -35.13 10.66
C THR A 585 13.09 -34.39 9.32
N HIS A 586 13.91 -33.34 9.19
CA HIS A 586 14.05 -32.62 7.91
C HIS A 586 14.87 -33.37 6.87
N ASP A 587 15.86 -34.18 7.27
CA ASP A 587 16.56 -35.08 6.36
C ASP A 587 15.62 -36.16 5.78
N GLN A 588 14.74 -36.74 6.61
CA GLN A 588 13.71 -37.68 6.15
C GLN A 588 12.72 -37.04 5.16
N ASN A 589 12.39 -35.77 5.36
CA ASN A 589 11.47 -35.02 4.49
C ASN A 589 12.11 -34.61 3.15
N LEU A 590 13.42 -34.35 3.11
CA LEU A 590 14.10 -33.71 1.97
C LEU A 590 15.17 -34.56 1.26
N ASP A 591 15.65 -35.63 1.88
CA ASP A 591 16.80 -36.47 1.47
C ASP A 591 18.03 -35.64 1.08
N ASN A 592 18.60 -34.90 2.04
CA ASN A 592 19.42 -33.71 1.72
C ASN A 592 20.84 -33.79 2.29
N GLU A 593 21.84 -33.81 1.40
CA GLU A 593 23.25 -33.93 1.74
C GLU A 593 23.74 -32.86 2.73
N ASN A 594 23.28 -31.61 2.63
CA ASN A 594 23.70 -30.55 3.57
C ASN A 594 23.23 -30.83 5.01
N ILE A 595 22.03 -31.38 5.16
CA ILE A 595 21.47 -31.77 6.47
C ILE A 595 22.24 -32.98 7.01
N LYS A 596 22.52 -33.98 6.18
CA LYS A 596 23.33 -35.17 6.52
C LYS A 596 24.74 -34.79 6.99
N VAL A 597 25.41 -33.88 6.28
CA VAL A 597 26.75 -33.39 6.64
C VAL A 597 26.73 -32.69 8.00
N LYS A 598 25.73 -31.82 8.26
CA LYS A 598 25.60 -31.14 9.57
C LYS A 598 25.29 -32.13 10.69
N ILE A 599 24.40 -33.12 10.47
CA ILE A 599 24.13 -34.20 11.42
C ILE A 599 25.41 -34.99 11.74
N ALA A 600 26.16 -35.41 10.73
CA ALA A 600 27.39 -36.19 10.90
C ALA A 600 28.46 -35.42 11.70
N ALA A 601 28.61 -34.11 11.44
CA ALA A 601 29.50 -33.24 12.20
C ALA A 601 29.09 -33.17 13.69
N LEU A 602 27.80 -32.97 14.00
CA LEU A 602 27.30 -32.93 15.37
C LEU A 602 27.48 -34.28 16.10
N GLN A 603 27.24 -35.40 15.41
CA GLN A 603 27.48 -36.73 15.97
C GLN A 603 28.97 -36.97 16.28
N GLY A 604 29.88 -36.51 15.41
CA GLY A 604 31.32 -36.56 15.67
C GLY A 604 31.72 -35.74 16.90
N THR A 605 31.19 -34.52 17.04
CA THR A 605 31.40 -33.66 18.22
C THR A 605 30.84 -34.30 19.49
N GLN A 606 29.65 -34.90 19.44
CA GLN A 606 29.05 -35.62 20.57
C GLN A 606 29.93 -36.80 21.01
N TRP A 607 30.40 -37.61 20.06
CA TRP A 607 31.30 -38.74 20.31
C TRP A 607 32.63 -38.28 20.92
N PHE A 608 33.19 -37.16 20.45
CA PHE A 608 34.43 -36.58 20.98
C PHE A 608 34.27 -36.16 22.44
N TYR A 609 33.22 -35.40 22.78
CA TYR A 609 32.98 -34.99 24.17
C TYR A 609 32.69 -36.19 25.09
N SER A 610 31.88 -37.16 24.66
CA SER A 610 31.64 -38.39 25.43
C SER A 610 32.95 -39.17 25.67
N SER A 611 33.81 -39.26 24.66
CA SER A 611 35.12 -39.92 24.76
C SER A 611 36.09 -39.16 25.68
N LEU A 612 36.10 -37.83 25.60
CA LEU A 612 36.93 -36.97 26.44
C LEU A 612 36.52 -37.05 27.91
N ILE A 613 35.22 -37.00 28.21
CA ILE A 613 34.67 -37.18 29.57
C ILE A 613 34.97 -38.59 30.10
N SER A 614 34.89 -39.62 29.24
CA SER A 614 35.27 -40.99 29.62
C SER A 614 36.77 -41.12 29.95
N HIS A 615 37.66 -40.41 29.23
CA HIS A 615 39.09 -40.43 29.54
C HIS A 615 39.42 -39.58 30.78
N LEU A 616 38.85 -38.38 30.91
CA LEU A 616 39.05 -37.52 32.08
C LEU A 616 38.56 -38.18 33.37
N SER A 617 37.41 -38.86 33.34
CA SER A 617 36.90 -39.62 34.51
C SER A 617 37.80 -40.81 34.86
N ARG A 618 38.41 -41.50 33.89
CA ARG A 618 39.42 -42.55 34.14
C ARG A 618 40.72 -41.98 34.73
N PHE A 619 41.16 -40.82 34.25
CA PHE A 619 42.35 -40.14 34.78
C PHE A 619 42.15 -39.58 36.19
N SER A 620 40.97 -39.02 36.52
CA SER A 620 40.67 -38.58 37.88
C SER A 620 40.50 -39.76 38.85
N LEU A 621 40.01 -40.92 38.38
CA LEU A 621 40.04 -42.17 39.14
C LEU A 621 41.47 -42.64 39.43
N LEU A 622 42.35 -42.61 38.42
CA LEU A 622 43.77 -42.97 38.55
C LEU A 622 44.50 -42.02 39.53
N TYR A 623 44.18 -40.72 39.47
CA TYR A 623 44.70 -39.71 40.40
C TYR A 623 44.24 -39.97 41.84
N LEU A 624 42.95 -40.30 42.05
CA LEU A 624 42.43 -40.70 43.36
C LEU A 624 43.16 -41.93 43.93
N VAL A 625 43.43 -42.93 43.08
CA VAL A 625 44.21 -44.12 43.47
C VAL A 625 45.66 -43.75 43.84
N LEU A 626 46.31 -42.87 43.07
CA LEU A 626 47.68 -42.43 43.34
C LEU A 626 47.80 -41.59 44.63
N VAL A 627 46.84 -40.70 44.90
CA VAL A 627 46.78 -39.90 46.13
C VAL A 627 46.57 -40.79 47.36
N CYS A 628 45.77 -41.86 47.25
CA CYS A 628 45.58 -42.84 48.31
C CYS A 628 46.81 -43.73 48.54
N LEU A 629 47.67 -43.95 47.54
CA LEU A 629 48.86 -44.81 47.65
C LEU A 629 50.13 -44.05 48.05
N PHE A 630 50.23 -42.74 47.76
CA PHE A 630 51.42 -41.91 48.06
C PHE A 630 51.03 -40.53 48.62
N PRO A 631 50.58 -40.44 49.89
CA PRO A 631 50.03 -39.21 50.46
C PRO A 631 51.05 -38.08 50.68
N PHE A 632 52.36 -38.36 50.61
CA PHE A 632 53.43 -37.35 50.68
C PHE A 632 54.58 -37.74 49.73
N THR A 633 54.62 -37.18 48.51
CA THR A 633 55.84 -36.90 47.66
C THR A 633 55.54 -36.45 46.22
N LEU A 634 54.30 -36.13 45.83
CA LEU A 634 54.00 -35.57 44.50
C LEU A 634 53.52 -34.11 44.58
N GLY A 635 54.49 -33.19 44.72
CA GLY A 635 54.24 -31.76 44.69
C GLY A 635 53.83 -31.25 43.29
N LEU A 636 53.22 -30.06 43.25
CA LEU A 636 52.65 -29.37 42.07
C LEU A 636 53.55 -29.40 40.81
N ASN A 637 54.87 -29.39 41.00
CA ASN A 637 55.86 -29.46 39.93
C ASN A 637 55.75 -30.73 39.05
N PHE A 638 55.39 -31.89 39.61
CA PHE A 638 55.23 -33.12 38.82
C PHE A 638 54.02 -33.02 37.87
N ILE A 639 52.91 -32.42 38.34
CA ILE A 639 51.71 -32.17 37.54
C ILE A 639 52.04 -31.21 36.38
N ILE A 640 52.81 -30.14 36.66
CA ILE A 640 53.28 -29.19 35.64
C ILE A 640 54.19 -29.89 34.62
N GLN A 641 55.02 -30.84 35.03
CA GLN A 641 55.96 -31.54 34.16
C GLN A 641 55.26 -32.57 33.26
N VAL A 642 54.25 -33.28 33.77
CA VAL A 642 53.39 -34.18 32.97
C VAL A 642 52.54 -33.37 31.96
N LEU A 643 51.95 -32.24 32.36
CA LEU A 643 51.22 -31.35 31.45
C LEU A 643 52.12 -30.78 30.34
N LYS A 644 53.36 -30.39 30.66
CA LYS A 644 54.33 -29.90 29.67
C LYS A 644 54.66 -30.94 28.61
N GLU A 645 54.90 -32.20 28.98
CA GLU A 645 55.13 -33.25 27.97
C GLU A 645 53.86 -33.67 27.21
N PHE A 646 52.68 -33.64 27.85
CA PHE A 646 51.42 -33.92 27.14
C PHE A 646 51.10 -32.87 26.07
N ILE A 647 51.37 -31.58 26.35
CA ILE A 647 51.24 -30.49 25.37
C ILE A 647 52.28 -30.62 24.24
N LYS A 648 53.52 -31.03 24.56
CA LYS A 648 54.61 -31.21 23.60
C LYS A 648 54.34 -32.35 22.61
N ILE A 649 53.88 -33.51 23.10
CA ILE A 649 53.43 -34.64 22.27
C ILE A 649 52.26 -34.26 21.35
N TYR A 650 51.44 -33.28 21.75
CA TYR A 650 50.31 -32.80 20.95
C TYR A 650 50.75 -31.83 19.84
N ALA A 651 51.73 -30.96 20.11
CA ALA A 651 52.27 -30.00 19.14
C ALA A 651 53.03 -30.68 17.98
N GLU A 652 53.75 -31.78 18.25
CA GLU A 652 54.48 -32.54 17.23
C GLU A 652 53.58 -33.26 16.21
N LYS A 653 52.25 -33.32 16.43
CA LYS A 653 51.27 -33.93 15.51
C LYS A 653 50.57 -32.95 14.56
N GLY A 654 50.98 -31.68 14.51
CA GLY A 654 50.59 -30.74 13.46
C GLY A 654 49.15 -30.19 13.51
N ASN A 655 48.43 -30.39 14.62
CA ASN A 655 47.08 -29.85 14.80
C ASN A 655 47.11 -28.53 15.60
N ASN A 656 46.66 -27.43 14.98
CA ASN A 656 46.43 -26.17 15.70
C ASN A 656 45.31 -26.32 16.73
N ILE A 657 45.62 -26.11 18.00
CA ILE A 657 44.61 -26.04 19.06
C ILE A 657 44.19 -24.59 19.26
N ASN A 658 42.93 -24.28 18.97
CA ASN A 658 42.32 -23.01 19.35
C ASN A 658 41.53 -23.19 20.66
N LEU A 659 42.23 -23.13 21.80
CA LEU A 659 41.65 -23.34 23.14
C LEU A 659 41.05 -22.03 23.68
N ASN A 660 39.77 -21.82 23.43
CA ASN A 660 39.05 -20.65 23.92
C ASN A 660 38.64 -20.85 25.39
N ILE A 661 39.55 -20.55 26.33
CA ILE A 661 39.31 -20.69 27.78
C ILE A 661 38.43 -19.53 28.28
N LYS A 662 37.11 -19.74 28.33
CA LYS A 662 36.22 -18.94 29.18
C LYS A 662 36.40 -19.37 30.64
N VAL A 663 36.95 -18.49 31.47
CA VAL A 663 36.77 -18.57 32.92
C VAL A 663 35.46 -17.87 33.28
N ASN A 664 34.42 -18.65 33.56
CA ASN A 664 33.26 -18.13 34.28
C ASN A 664 33.62 -18.11 35.78
N SER A 665 33.65 -16.92 36.38
CA SER A 665 33.27 -16.79 37.80
C SER A 665 31.73 -16.71 37.88
N PRO A 666 31.10 -17.25 38.93
CA PRO A 666 29.63 -17.34 39.00
C PRO A 666 28.97 -15.98 39.20
N MET A 667 27.72 -15.90 38.73
CA MET A 667 26.85 -14.73 38.81
C MET A 667 26.67 -14.20 40.25
N ASN A 668 26.54 -12.88 40.37
CA ASN A 668 25.24 -12.30 40.72
C ASN A 668 25.11 -10.90 40.11
N ASP A 669 23.86 -10.50 39.91
CA ASP A 669 23.38 -9.31 39.19
C ASP A 669 24.02 -7.99 39.64
N TYR A 670 24.26 -7.04 38.72
CA TYR A 670 23.28 -5.98 38.42
C TYR A 670 23.66 -5.09 37.22
N GLN A 671 22.60 -4.58 36.62
CA GLN A 671 22.44 -3.72 35.44
C GLN A 671 23.39 -2.52 35.22
N LEU A 672 23.59 -2.23 33.93
CA LEU A 672 23.58 -0.90 33.26
C LEU A 672 24.08 0.34 34.01
N LYS A 673 25.09 1.01 33.42
CA LYS A 673 24.87 2.27 32.67
C LYS A 673 26.15 2.70 31.96
N TYR A 674 26.05 2.97 30.66
CA TYR A 674 26.91 3.93 29.98
C TYR A 674 26.12 4.55 28.82
N ASP A 675 25.81 5.83 28.95
CA ASP A 675 25.58 6.71 27.82
C ASP A 675 26.66 7.80 27.84
N GLN A 676 26.77 8.54 26.73
CA GLN A 676 27.99 9.21 26.31
C GLN A 676 28.36 10.44 27.17
N ARG A 677 29.67 10.67 27.29
CA ARG A 677 30.18 11.99 27.70
C ARG A 677 30.01 12.96 26.53
N ASN A 678 29.56 14.18 26.84
CA ASN A 678 30.04 15.34 26.11
C ASN A 678 30.09 16.60 26.99
N SER A 679 30.93 17.55 26.57
CA SER A 679 31.14 18.89 27.15
C SER A 679 31.91 19.03 28.47
N GLN A 680 32.56 20.19 28.58
CA GLN A 680 33.49 20.62 29.63
C GLN A 680 32.73 21.49 30.66
N ASN A 681 33.11 21.47 31.94
CA ASN A 681 33.63 22.69 32.60
C ASN A 681 34.13 22.46 34.05
N SER A 682 34.72 23.53 34.57
CA SER A 682 35.64 23.65 35.72
C SER A 682 35.02 23.80 37.12
N PHE A 683 35.91 23.87 38.12
CA PHE A 683 35.73 24.13 39.57
C PHE A 683 35.35 22.92 40.44
N VAL A 684 35.84 22.69 41.66
CA VAL A 684 37.06 23.04 42.47
C VAL A 684 36.76 22.56 43.91
N ASP A 685 37.80 22.21 44.67
CA ASP A 685 37.86 22.08 46.15
C ASP A 685 37.27 20.89 46.97
N THR A 686 38.22 20.05 47.42
CA THR A 686 38.55 19.71 48.84
C THR A 686 37.78 18.68 49.70
N ALA A 687 38.55 18.18 50.69
CA ALA A 687 38.25 17.43 51.93
C ALA A 687 37.87 15.94 51.77
N GLN A 688 38.66 14.96 52.25
CA GLN A 688 39.18 14.68 53.61
C GLN A 688 38.13 14.23 54.65
N SER A 689 37.94 12.91 54.79
CA SER A 689 38.01 12.11 56.04
C SER A 689 37.79 10.64 55.64
N GLY A 690 38.44 9.61 56.20
CA GLY A 690 38.39 9.22 57.61
C GLY A 690 37.04 8.53 57.89
N SER A 691 36.92 7.25 58.25
CA SER A 691 37.93 6.31 58.77
C SER A 691 37.45 4.85 58.80
N LYS A 692 38.39 3.90 58.64
CA LYS A 692 38.49 2.56 59.27
C LYS A 692 37.22 1.69 59.45
N GLN A 693 37.27 0.47 58.91
CA GLN A 693 37.61 -0.72 59.73
C GLN A 693 38.11 -1.90 58.87
N GLU A 694 38.75 -2.88 59.53
CA GLU A 694 39.71 -3.82 58.93
C GLU A 694 39.08 -5.19 58.57
N PHE A 695 39.67 -5.88 57.59
CA PHE A 695 39.97 -7.30 57.77
C PHE A 695 41.27 -7.72 57.09
N ASN A 696 41.94 -8.71 57.68
CA ASN A 696 43.37 -9.03 57.50
C ASN A 696 43.59 -10.10 56.39
N PRO A 697 44.70 -10.10 55.62
CA PRO A 697 44.91 -11.03 54.52
C PRO A 697 45.83 -12.21 54.87
N SER A 698 45.55 -13.40 54.33
CA SER A 698 46.53 -14.50 54.26
C SER A 698 46.28 -15.46 53.08
N MET A 699 47.28 -15.53 52.17
CA MET A 699 47.50 -16.56 51.14
C MET A 699 46.41 -16.71 50.04
N ASN A 700 46.72 -16.79 48.75
CA ASN A 700 47.89 -17.46 48.16
C ASN A 700 48.58 -16.65 47.04
N GLN A 701 49.86 -16.34 47.26
CA GLN A 701 50.75 -15.64 46.31
C GLN A 701 51.28 -16.57 45.20
N ASP A 702 51.12 -17.88 45.37
CA ASP A 702 51.58 -18.92 44.45
C ASP A 702 50.77 -18.97 43.15
N ASN A 703 49.46 -18.74 43.21
CA ASN A 703 48.58 -18.68 42.02
C ASN A 703 48.98 -17.54 41.06
N TYR A 704 49.47 -16.42 41.60
CA TYR A 704 49.93 -15.28 40.81
C TYR A 704 51.30 -15.53 40.17
N THR A 705 52.12 -16.38 40.79
CA THR A 705 53.43 -16.80 40.25
C THR A 705 53.25 -17.82 39.11
N PHE A 706 52.29 -18.73 39.24
CA PHE A 706 51.90 -19.69 38.20
C PHE A 706 51.43 -19.01 36.89
N LEU A 707 50.58 -17.98 37.00
CA LEU A 707 50.10 -17.20 35.83
C LEU A 707 51.24 -16.47 35.08
N LYS A 708 52.25 -15.95 35.79
CA LYS A 708 53.40 -15.26 35.17
C LYS A 708 54.33 -16.19 34.39
N GLU A 709 54.48 -17.45 34.80
CA GLU A 709 55.25 -18.45 34.05
C GLU A 709 54.54 -18.88 32.75
N ILE A 710 53.21 -19.03 32.78
CA ILE A 710 52.42 -19.34 31.57
C ILE A 710 52.56 -18.22 30.53
N ILE A 711 52.43 -16.95 30.94
CA ILE A 711 52.56 -15.80 30.03
C ILE A 711 53.95 -15.73 29.38
N LYS A 712 55.03 -16.10 30.09
CA LYS A 712 56.38 -16.18 29.53
C LYS A 712 56.57 -17.29 28.48
N ILE A 713 55.84 -18.39 28.57
CA ILE A 713 55.93 -19.49 27.61
C ILE A 713 55.26 -19.09 26.30
N PHE A 714 54.09 -18.44 26.35
CA PHE A 714 53.38 -17.97 25.15
C PHE A 714 54.07 -16.78 24.46
N ALA A 715 54.74 -15.90 25.20
CA ALA A 715 55.46 -14.75 24.65
C ALA A 715 56.70 -15.08 23.79
N LYS A 716 57.05 -16.36 23.59
CA LYS A 716 58.25 -16.80 22.87
C LYS A 716 58.02 -17.28 21.43
N ASN A 717 56.77 -17.43 20.98
CA ASN A 717 56.44 -18.07 19.70
C ASN A 717 55.92 -17.16 18.57
N GLU A 718 55.85 -15.83 18.76
CA GLU A 718 55.66 -14.90 17.64
C GLU A 718 56.79 -13.85 17.57
N LYS A 719 57.89 -14.23 16.91
CA LYS A 719 58.88 -13.31 16.33
C LYS A 719 59.34 -13.81 14.96
N SER A 720 58.56 -13.49 13.93
CA SER A 720 58.93 -13.49 12.50
C SER A 720 57.71 -13.01 11.70
N ASN A 721 57.69 -11.90 10.96
CA ASN A 721 58.73 -10.88 10.74
C ASN A 721 58.09 -9.50 10.43
N ASN A 722 58.85 -8.46 10.81
CA ASN A 722 58.93 -7.11 10.22
C ASN A 722 58.68 -7.03 8.69
N THR A 723 58.38 -5.88 8.06
CA THR A 723 57.81 -4.55 8.37
C THR A 723 57.74 -3.81 7.02
N ASN A 724 56.78 -2.90 6.80
CA ASN A 724 57.12 -1.50 6.46
C ASN A 724 55.89 -0.59 6.29
N ILE A 725 56.06 0.59 6.89
CA ILE A 725 55.19 1.76 7.00
C ILE A 725 54.96 2.43 5.64
N VAL A 726 53.73 2.91 5.40
CA VAL A 726 53.46 4.24 4.80
C VAL A 726 52.29 4.89 5.54
N GLU A 727 52.44 6.16 5.94
CA GLU A 727 51.43 6.98 6.62
C GLU A 727 50.42 7.59 5.64
N VAL A 728 49.17 7.86 6.06
CA VAL A 728 48.44 9.13 5.80
C VAL A 728 47.46 9.41 6.97
N ASN A 729 47.27 10.69 7.29
CA ASN A 729 46.50 11.22 8.43
C ASN A 729 44.96 11.25 8.27
N SER A 730 44.29 11.36 9.43
CA SER A 730 43.06 12.15 9.72
C SER A 730 41.75 11.95 8.92
N ASN A 731 40.78 11.30 9.58
CA ASN A 731 39.46 11.84 10.03
C ASN A 731 38.95 13.20 9.48
N PRO A 732 37.62 13.50 9.61
CA PRO A 732 36.45 12.61 9.70
C PRO A 732 35.15 13.15 9.00
N THR A 733 34.21 12.28 8.60
CA THR A 733 32.75 12.58 8.46
C THR A 733 31.99 11.24 8.34
N ASN A 734 31.02 10.87 9.19
CA ASN A 734 29.62 11.37 9.23
C ASN A 734 28.98 11.43 7.83
N ARG A 735 27.81 10.85 7.51
CA ARG A 735 26.65 10.43 8.32
C ARG A 735 25.80 9.40 7.50
N PRO A 736 24.52 9.05 7.78
CA PRO A 736 24.12 7.64 7.78
C PRO A 736 23.21 7.20 6.62
N MET A 737 22.99 5.87 6.50
CA MET A 737 21.73 5.31 5.98
C MET A 737 20.63 5.63 7.01
N ASN A 738 19.53 6.32 6.69
CA ASN A 738 18.43 5.91 5.80
C ASN A 738 17.80 4.58 6.20
N ASP A 739 16.86 4.66 7.14
CA ASP A 739 15.83 3.65 7.37
C ASP A 739 14.99 3.43 6.10
N TYR A 740 14.73 2.16 5.82
CA TYR A 740 13.68 1.76 4.90
C TYR A 740 12.33 1.77 5.63
N GLN A 741 11.44 2.70 5.27
CA GLN A 741 10.02 2.55 5.55
C GLN A 741 9.23 2.35 4.25
N SER A 742 8.35 1.36 4.29
CA SER A 742 7.64 0.81 3.14
C SER A 742 6.52 1.72 2.66
N LYS A 743 6.33 1.76 1.34
CA LYS A 743 5.12 2.31 0.73
C LYS A 743 3.98 1.31 0.83
N TYR A 744 2.77 1.83 1.06
CA TYR A 744 1.56 1.25 0.48
C TYR A 744 0.88 2.32 -0.40
N ASP A 745 0.54 1.90 -1.61
CA ASP A 745 -0.28 2.49 -2.68
C ASP A 745 -0.83 3.93 -2.63
N GLN A 746 -0.86 4.58 -3.81
CA GLN A 746 -2.15 4.80 -4.50
C GLN A 746 -2.03 5.34 -5.96
N ARG A 747 -2.72 4.60 -6.86
CA ARG A 747 -3.42 5.01 -8.11
C ARG A 747 -2.64 5.57 -9.31
N ASN A 748 -2.91 4.94 -10.47
CA ASN A 748 -3.07 5.62 -11.76
C ASN A 748 -4.51 6.16 -11.87
N SER A 749 -4.69 7.34 -12.48
CA SER A 749 -5.99 7.79 -13.00
C SER A 749 -5.79 8.87 -14.09
N GLN A 750 -5.89 8.45 -15.35
CA GLN A 750 -6.20 9.23 -16.56
C GLN A 750 -6.78 8.19 -17.56
N ASN A 751 -7.83 8.41 -18.35
CA ASN A 751 -8.77 9.53 -18.49
C ASN A 751 -10.08 8.99 -19.11
N SER A 752 -11.25 9.51 -18.70
CA SER A 752 -12.42 9.81 -19.57
C SER A 752 -13.66 10.14 -18.72
N PHE A 753 -14.32 11.27 -18.99
CA PHE A 753 -15.64 11.63 -18.45
C PHE A 753 -16.76 10.89 -19.20
N VAL A 754 -17.73 10.29 -18.48
CA VAL A 754 -19.15 10.09 -18.89
C VAL A 754 -20.02 10.07 -17.61
N ASP A 755 -21.30 10.46 -17.75
CA ASP A 755 -22.32 10.72 -16.71
C ASP A 755 -22.60 9.62 -15.67
N THR A 756 -22.99 10.04 -14.46
CA THR A 756 -24.41 9.98 -13.98
C THR A 756 -24.55 10.56 -12.58
N ALA A 757 -25.56 11.41 -12.37
CA ALA A 757 -25.96 11.89 -11.05
C ALA A 757 -27.47 12.17 -10.98
N GLN A 758 -28.25 11.13 -10.67
CA GLN A 758 -29.54 11.32 -9.99
C GLN A 758 -29.55 10.53 -8.67
N SER A 759 -30.29 11.08 -7.71
CA SER A 759 -30.26 10.69 -6.30
C SER A 759 -30.97 9.37 -6.01
N GLY A 760 -30.31 8.48 -5.27
CA GLY A 760 -30.94 7.29 -4.70
C GLY A 760 -30.05 6.67 -3.62
N SER A 761 -30.45 6.80 -2.35
CA SER A 761 -29.63 6.38 -1.22
C SER A 761 -29.50 4.85 -1.10
N LYS A 762 -28.29 4.31 -1.29
CA LYS A 762 -27.76 3.12 -0.59
C LYS A 762 -26.26 3.32 -0.34
N GLN A 763 -25.81 3.06 0.88
CA GLN A 763 -24.43 3.33 1.31
C GLN A 763 -23.50 2.20 0.88
N GLU A 764 -22.54 2.47 -0.01
CA GLU A 764 -21.41 1.57 -0.23
C GLU A 764 -20.48 1.58 0.99
N PHE A 765 -20.12 0.40 1.47
CA PHE A 765 -19.40 0.21 2.72
C PHE A 765 -17.88 0.33 2.49
N ASN A 766 -17.31 1.48 2.85
CA ASN A 766 -15.86 1.73 2.79
C ASN A 766 -15.23 1.57 4.20
N PRO A 767 -14.29 0.63 4.43
CA PRO A 767 -13.66 0.44 5.75
C PRO A 767 -12.85 1.65 6.22
N SER A 768 -12.46 2.57 5.34
CA SER A 768 -11.98 3.89 5.75
C SER A 768 -13.15 4.87 5.85
N MET A 769 -13.83 4.91 7.01
CA MET A 769 -14.54 6.07 7.62
C MET A 769 -15.48 5.63 8.77
N ILE A 770 -14.94 5.34 9.97
CA ILE A 770 -15.71 5.62 11.20
C ILE A 770 -15.45 7.08 11.57
N HIS A 771 -16.32 7.97 11.08
CA HIS A 771 -16.39 9.36 11.56
C HIS A 771 -17.40 9.46 12.71
N ASN A 772 -16.89 9.23 13.93
CA ASN A 772 -17.50 9.86 15.10
C ASN A 772 -17.08 11.35 15.09
N ASN A 773 -18.05 12.23 14.89
CA ASN A 773 -17.87 13.69 14.86
C ASN A 773 -17.35 14.23 16.21
N TYR A 774 -16.03 14.44 16.34
CA TYR A 774 -15.43 15.40 17.27
C TYR A 774 -14.17 16.02 16.64
N THR A 775 -13.86 17.25 17.07
CA THR A 775 -13.02 18.23 16.36
C THR A 775 -11.57 17.83 16.06
N LEU A 776 -11.03 18.39 14.97
CA LEU A 776 -9.63 18.28 14.54
C LEU A 776 -8.66 18.97 15.52
N GLU A 777 -8.16 18.21 16.49
CA GLU A 777 -6.85 18.42 17.07
C GLU A 777 -6.13 17.07 17.06
N GLN A 778 -5.10 16.94 16.21
CA GLN A 778 -4.09 15.85 16.10
C GLN A 778 -4.47 14.46 16.65
N LYS A 779 -4.68 13.49 15.75
CA LYS A 779 -4.67 12.06 16.08
C LYS A 779 -3.22 11.57 16.19
N GLN A 780 -2.80 11.21 17.39
CA GLN A 780 -1.49 10.63 17.68
C GLN A 780 -1.52 9.11 17.50
N THR A 781 -0.48 8.52 16.89
CA THR A 781 -0.42 7.07 16.62
C THR A 781 0.03 6.26 17.84
N LEU A 782 -0.16 4.93 17.79
CA LEU A 782 0.31 4.01 18.85
C LEU A 782 1.84 4.07 19.05
N ALA A 783 2.60 4.31 17.97
CA ALA A 783 4.04 4.50 18.02
C ALA A 783 4.41 5.81 18.71
N GLU A 784 3.81 6.93 18.28
CA GLU A 784 4.02 8.25 18.89
C GLU A 784 3.60 8.28 20.38
N ALA A 785 2.56 7.55 20.76
CA ALA A 785 2.10 7.46 22.15
C ALA A 785 3.05 6.62 23.04
N ALA A 786 3.59 5.52 22.50
CA ALA A 786 4.62 4.74 23.19
C ALA A 786 5.92 5.54 23.33
N GLU A 787 6.32 6.24 22.27
CA GLU A 787 7.53 7.07 22.26
C GLU A 787 7.42 8.25 23.24
N GLU A 788 6.29 8.95 23.31
CA GLU A 788 6.07 10.02 24.30
C GLU A 788 6.17 9.51 25.75
N ILE A 789 5.53 8.37 26.06
CA ILE A 789 5.62 7.73 27.38
C ILE A 789 7.08 7.35 27.70
N GLN A 790 7.80 6.79 26.74
CA GLN A 790 9.20 6.40 26.88
C GLN A 790 10.15 7.61 27.06
N GLN A 791 9.90 8.73 26.35
CA GLN A 791 10.64 9.97 26.52
C GLN A 791 10.42 10.58 27.92
N LEU A 792 9.17 10.61 28.41
CA LEU A 792 8.85 11.09 29.76
C LEU A 792 9.48 10.21 30.86
N LEU A 793 9.50 8.88 30.69
CA LEU A 793 10.19 7.96 31.61
C LEU A 793 11.71 8.17 31.60
N LYS A 794 12.33 8.32 30.42
CA LYS A 794 13.76 8.66 30.30
C LYS A 794 14.09 10.02 30.94
N GLN A 795 13.21 11.02 30.78
CA GLN A 795 13.36 12.34 31.40
C GLN A 795 13.28 12.27 32.93
N LEU A 796 12.35 11.47 33.48
CA LEU A 796 12.27 11.26 34.93
C LEU A 796 13.48 10.53 35.47
N GLU A 797 13.94 9.46 34.83
CA GLU A 797 15.11 8.68 35.27
C GLU A 797 16.44 9.46 35.16
N SER A 798 16.49 10.49 34.31
CA SER A 798 17.63 11.42 34.26
C SER A 798 17.63 12.42 35.42
N ASN A 799 16.46 12.79 35.96
CA ASN A 799 16.32 13.78 37.02
C ASN A 799 16.20 13.17 38.43
N ASN A 800 15.61 11.98 38.54
CA ASN A 800 15.50 11.18 39.75
C ASN A 800 15.75 9.69 39.43
N PRO A 801 17.02 9.23 39.41
CA PRO A 801 17.37 7.85 39.06
C PRO A 801 16.87 6.78 40.04
N ALA A 802 16.33 7.18 41.19
CA ALA A 802 15.83 6.30 42.25
C ALA A 802 14.29 6.30 42.35
N ALA A 803 13.59 6.94 41.40
CA ALA A 803 12.12 6.99 41.38
C ALA A 803 11.50 5.60 41.35
N THR A 804 10.50 5.33 42.21
CA THR A 804 9.79 4.05 42.21
C THR A 804 8.85 3.94 41.00
N ASP A 805 8.39 2.73 40.67
CA ASP A 805 7.48 2.55 39.55
C ASP A 805 6.12 3.25 39.78
N GLU A 806 5.67 3.40 41.04
CA GLU A 806 4.51 4.24 41.39
C GLU A 806 4.75 5.72 41.11
N GLU A 807 5.94 6.25 41.43
CA GLU A 807 6.31 7.64 41.12
C GLU A 807 6.43 7.87 39.61
N LYS A 808 6.96 6.89 38.86
CA LYS A 808 6.98 6.91 37.39
C LYS A 808 5.56 6.90 36.80
N VAL A 809 4.67 6.04 37.30
CA VAL A 809 3.27 5.98 36.88
C VAL A 809 2.55 7.30 37.16
N ALA A 810 2.79 7.90 38.33
CA ALA A 810 2.19 9.17 38.75
C ALA A 810 2.71 10.38 37.95
N PHE A 811 3.98 10.36 37.50
CA PHE A 811 4.62 11.42 36.71
C PHE A 811 4.31 11.40 35.21
N VAL A 812 4.04 10.23 34.63
CA VAL A 812 3.59 10.10 33.23
C VAL A 812 2.06 10.27 33.12
N SER A 813 1.33 9.81 34.14
CA SER A 813 0.11 10.50 34.57
C SER A 813 0.44 11.93 35.01
N ALA A 814 -0.56 12.78 35.25
CA ALA A 814 -0.39 14.24 35.31
C ALA A 814 0.15 14.84 33.98
N SER A 815 1.41 14.58 33.59
CA SER A 815 2.10 15.18 32.42
C SER A 815 1.34 15.02 31.11
N ILE A 816 0.76 13.84 30.83
CA ILE A 816 -0.07 13.63 29.63
C ILE A 816 -1.51 14.12 29.89
N PRO A 817 -2.10 14.99 29.05
CA PRO A 817 -3.47 15.50 29.24
C PRO A 817 -4.55 14.41 29.19
N PRO A 818 -5.68 14.53 29.93
CA PRO A 818 -6.75 13.52 29.96
C PRO A 818 -7.35 13.18 28.58
N SER A 819 -7.46 14.16 27.69
CA SER A 819 -7.90 13.99 26.30
C SER A 819 -6.98 13.05 25.50
N ASN A 820 -5.67 13.17 25.70
CA ASN A 820 -4.68 12.33 25.02
C ASN A 820 -4.70 10.91 25.58
N ARG A 821 -4.85 10.74 26.91
CA ARG A 821 -5.02 9.42 27.54
C ARG A 821 -6.22 8.65 26.98
N GLN A 822 -7.37 9.30 26.82
CA GLN A 822 -8.55 8.67 26.21
C GLN A 822 -8.31 8.27 24.74
N ARG A 823 -7.61 9.10 23.97
CA ARG A 823 -7.20 8.77 22.60
C ARG A 823 -6.24 7.60 22.56
N PHE A 824 -5.28 7.51 23.48
CA PHE A 824 -4.35 6.38 23.58
C PHE A 824 -5.08 5.09 23.95
N VAL A 825 -6.00 5.13 24.90
CA VAL A 825 -6.84 3.97 25.26
C VAL A 825 -7.68 3.51 24.06
N GLY A 826 -8.30 4.43 23.32
CA GLY A 826 -9.06 4.11 22.10
C GLY A 826 -8.19 3.54 20.97
N ALA A 827 -7.01 4.11 20.73
CA ALA A 827 -6.05 3.61 19.75
C ALA A 827 -5.54 2.21 20.13
N LEU A 828 -5.31 1.94 21.41
CA LEU A 828 -4.83 0.66 21.94
C LEU A 828 -5.91 -0.42 21.97
N GLN A 829 -7.19 -0.04 22.05
CA GLN A 829 -8.34 -0.93 21.81
C GLN A 829 -8.49 -1.28 20.33
N ALA A 830 -8.18 -0.36 19.41
CA ALA A 830 -8.22 -0.61 17.96
C ALA A 830 -6.97 -1.31 17.39
N GLY A 831 -5.81 -1.15 18.04
CA GLY A 831 -4.50 -1.60 17.53
C GLY A 831 -3.72 -2.56 18.45
N GLY A 832 -4.29 -3.00 19.57
CA GLY A 832 -3.78 -4.13 20.36
C GLY A 832 -2.67 -3.81 21.39
N LYS A 833 -2.84 -4.37 22.58
CA LYS A 833 -1.92 -4.23 23.72
C LYS A 833 -0.49 -4.74 23.47
N GLU A 834 -0.32 -5.79 22.66
CA GLU A 834 1.00 -6.37 22.38
C GLU A 834 1.81 -5.52 21.39
N LEU A 835 1.17 -4.79 20.47
CA LEU A 835 1.87 -3.84 19.60
C LEU A 835 2.42 -2.66 20.41
N PHE A 836 1.65 -2.12 21.35
CA PHE A 836 2.12 -1.08 22.28
C PHE A 836 3.31 -1.55 23.13
N LYS A 837 3.27 -2.78 23.66
CA LYS A 837 4.41 -3.38 24.37
C LYS A 837 5.65 -3.51 23.49
N GLY A 838 5.49 -3.88 22.22
CA GLY A 838 6.59 -4.02 21.27
C GLY A 838 7.24 -2.69 20.85
N LEU A 839 6.57 -1.56 21.11
CA LEU A 839 7.05 -0.20 20.82
C LEU A 839 7.80 0.45 21.99
N LEU A 840 7.72 -0.12 23.19
CA LEU A 840 8.46 0.35 24.37
C LEU A 840 9.77 -0.44 24.54
N ASP A 841 10.86 0.25 24.89
CA ASP A 841 12.10 -0.44 25.32
C ASP A 841 11.78 -1.41 26.47
N ASN A 842 12.41 -2.60 26.47
CA ASN A 842 12.17 -3.69 27.44
C ASN A 842 12.16 -3.22 28.92
N LEU A 843 12.99 -2.23 29.25
CA LEU A 843 13.07 -1.59 30.57
C LEU A 843 11.75 -0.93 31.03
N TYR A 844 10.97 -0.38 30.09
CA TYR A 844 9.76 0.40 30.37
C TYR A 844 8.46 -0.35 30.10
N VAL A 845 8.50 -1.53 29.46
CA VAL A 845 7.28 -2.29 29.07
C VAL A 845 6.32 -2.48 30.23
N ASN A 846 6.81 -2.89 31.41
CA ASN A 846 5.95 -3.15 32.58
C ASN A 846 5.33 -1.86 33.15
N VAL A 847 6.12 -0.77 33.24
CA VAL A 847 5.68 0.53 33.76
C VAL A 847 4.71 1.20 32.79
N GLY A 848 5.00 1.18 31.49
CA GLY A 848 4.12 1.70 30.44
C GLY A 848 2.79 0.95 30.33
N VAL A 849 2.80 -0.39 30.50
CA VAL A 849 1.56 -1.17 30.61
C VAL A 849 0.76 -0.77 31.86
N ALA A 850 1.40 -0.64 33.03
CA ALA A 850 0.72 -0.23 34.27
C ALA A 850 0.11 1.19 34.18
N ILE A 851 0.79 2.12 33.51
CA ILE A 851 0.27 3.47 33.21
C ILE A 851 -1.03 3.38 32.39
N VAL A 852 -1.03 2.63 31.29
CA VAL A 852 -2.20 2.50 30.41
C VAL A 852 -3.34 1.74 31.10
N GLU A 853 -3.06 0.68 31.85
CA GLU A 853 -4.07 -0.07 32.62
C GLU A 853 -4.74 0.81 33.68
N GLY A 854 -3.97 1.69 34.35
CA GLY A 854 -4.49 2.67 35.30
C GLY A 854 -5.38 3.74 34.65
N TRP A 855 -5.19 4.05 33.37
CA TRP A 855 -6.09 4.93 32.61
C TRP A 855 -7.33 4.21 32.07
N GLN A 856 -7.25 2.91 31.81
CA GLN A 856 -8.39 2.08 31.42
C GLN A 856 -9.35 1.81 32.59
N ASN A 857 -8.81 1.64 33.80
CA ASN A 857 -9.58 1.34 35.01
C ASN A 857 -9.22 2.31 36.15
N PRO A 858 -9.60 3.60 36.06
CA PRO A 858 -9.40 4.54 37.15
C PRO A 858 -10.21 4.10 38.39
N LYS A 859 -9.54 4.08 39.55
CA LYS A 859 -10.14 3.75 40.86
C LYS A 859 -10.79 4.95 41.53
#